data_AF-A0A2J7R2K4-F1
#
_entry.id   AF-A0A2J7R2K4-F1
#
_cell.length_a   1.000
_cell.length_b   1.000
_cell.length_c   1.000
_cell.angle_alpha   90.00
_cell.angle_beta   90.00
_cell.angle_gamma   90.00
#
_symmetry.space_group_name_H-M   'P 1'
#
loop_
_entity.id
_entity.type
_entity.pdbx_description
1 polymer ?
#
loop_
_entity_poly.entity_id
_entity_poly.type
_entity_poly.pdbx_seq_one_letter_code
_entity_poly.pdbx_strand_id
1 'polypeptide(L)'
;VDPPSGSPDVECQLLEAAKAGDSEQVQRLLTSYPQIVNCRDLDGRHSTPLHFAAGYNRVAVVEFLLAHGADVHAKDKGGLVPLHNACSYGHYEVTELLVKHGASVNVADLWKFTPLHEAAAKGKYEIVRLLLKHGADSSKKNRDGATPLDLVRDGDQDVADLLRGNAALLDAAKKGNLARVQRLVTSENINCRDAQGRNSTPLHLSAGYNNLEVAEFLLDHGADVNAQDKGGLIPLHNASSYGHLDIAALLIKFNTVVNATDKWGFTPLHEAAQKGRTQLCALLLAHGADPFLKNQEGQSPVDLASAEDVRCLLQDAMASQQNVPTAPASAPPSRPPSIAVASPTPILAAALSPPVVTETVIMPSGASMTLCIPVSRACLSPMPAAEGCCAAEYVKPEGGVQDMGDVATVAGFLASLGLDHLQELFEREQITLDILAEMGHEDLKQIGVSAYGYRHKLIKGIDKLCSSAGTLWMHPSNPGTLLVDLLGEDKEFMAVEEEMQSTIREHRDNGHSGGIFCRYNIVRIQKVQNRKLWERYSHRRQEVSEENSNQANERMLFHGSPFINAIVQKGFDERHAYIGGMFGAGIYFAEHSSKSNQYVYGIGGGTGCPMHKDRSCYICHRHLLLCRVTLGKSFLQFSAMKMAHAPPGHHSVMGRPSAGGLNFPEYVVYRGEQAYPEYLITYQIVKPEETVASCDAEGR
;
A
#
# COMPACT_ATOMS: atom_id res chain seq x y z
N VAL A 1 13.94 -77.57 13.07
CA VAL A 1 14.42 -77.34 14.45
C VAL A 1 14.44 -75.84 14.61
N ASP A 2 13.34 -75.30 15.12
CA ASP A 2 13.21 -73.86 15.32
C ASP A 2 14.10 -73.42 16.49
N PRO A 3 14.75 -72.25 16.42
CA PRO A 3 15.57 -71.75 17.51
C PRO A 3 14.68 -71.42 18.73
N PRO A 4 15.23 -71.44 19.95
CA PRO A 4 14.46 -71.10 21.14
C PRO A 4 13.99 -69.64 21.04
N SER A 5 12.67 -69.45 21.03
CA SER A 5 12.06 -68.14 21.30
C SER A 5 12.64 -67.60 22.60
N GLY A 6 13.06 -66.32 22.61
CA GLY A 6 13.36 -65.64 23.87
C GLY A 6 12.16 -65.73 24.80
N SER A 7 12.37 -65.70 26.11
CA SER A 7 11.23 -65.57 27.03
C SER A 7 10.45 -64.29 26.68
N PRO A 8 9.10 -64.29 26.76
CA PRO A 8 8.30 -63.11 26.42
C PRO A 8 8.69 -61.86 27.26
N ASP A 9 9.29 -62.09 28.43
CA ASP A 9 9.93 -61.09 29.27
C ASP A 9 11.09 -60.33 28.58
N VAL A 10 12.02 -61.00 27.88
CA VAL A 10 13.14 -60.29 27.23
C VAL A 10 12.74 -59.49 25.99
N GLU A 11 11.69 -59.93 25.27
CA GLU A 11 11.13 -59.16 24.16
C GLU A 11 10.41 -57.90 24.67
N CYS A 12 9.65 -58.02 25.77
CA CYS A 12 9.01 -56.89 26.44
C CYS A 12 10.04 -55.88 26.96
N GLN A 13 11.11 -56.34 27.61
CA GLN A 13 12.21 -55.50 28.07
C GLN A 13 12.90 -54.76 26.92
N LEU A 14 13.09 -55.39 25.75
CA LEU A 14 13.67 -54.71 24.58
C LEU A 14 12.74 -53.61 24.04
N LEU A 15 11.43 -53.86 23.96
CA LEU A 15 10.45 -52.89 23.49
C LEU A 15 10.38 -51.66 24.41
N GLU A 16 10.32 -51.86 25.72
CA GLU A 16 10.33 -50.76 26.69
C GLU A 16 11.68 -50.04 26.76
N ALA A 17 12.82 -50.75 26.69
CA ALA A 17 14.14 -50.12 26.60
C ALA A 17 14.27 -49.23 25.35
N ALA A 18 13.80 -49.71 24.19
CA ALA A 18 13.83 -48.96 22.94
C ALA A 18 12.93 -47.73 22.94
N LYS A 19 11.79 -47.80 23.64
CA LYS A 19 10.84 -46.70 23.88
C LYS A 19 11.37 -45.67 24.90
N ALA A 20 11.99 -46.15 25.99
CA ALA A 20 12.63 -45.32 27.01
C ALA A 20 13.88 -44.61 26.47
N GLY A 21 14.59 -45.23 25.53
CA GLY A 21 15.88 -44.74 25.02
C GLY A 21 17.08 -45.29 25.79
N ASP A 22 16.92 -46.38 26.56
CA ASP A 22 18.03 -47.02 27.28
C ASP A 22 18.93 -47.78 26.30
N SER A 23 19.89 -47.05 25.73
CA SER A 23 20.85 -47.61 24.78
C SER A 23 21.73 -48.71 25.38
N GLU A 24 22.00 -48.69 26.70
CA GLU A 24 22.79 -49.77 27.32
C GLU A 24 21.97 -51.04 27.45
N GLN A 25 20.71 -50.96 27.87
CA GLN A 25 19.84 -52.12 27.98
C GLN A 25 19.55 -52.72 26.59
N VAL A 26 19.30 -51.88 25.58
CA VAL A 26 19.16 -52.34 24.18
C VAL A 26 20.44 -53.05 23.71
N GLN A 27 21.63 -52.48 23.97
CA GLN A 27 22.92 -53.11 23.64
C GLN A 27 23.11 -54.46 24.35
N ARG A 28 22.89 -54.52 25.67
CA ARG A 28 23.02 -55.76 26.47
C ARG A 28 22.07 -56.86 25.99
N LEU A 29 20.80 -56.51 25.72
CA LEU A 29 19.80 -57.45 25.24
C LEU A 29 20.15 -57.98 23.84
N LEU A 30 20.51 -57.12 22.89
CA LEU A 30 20.80 -57.54 21.52
C LEU A 30 22.18 -58.20 21.34
N THR A 31 23.13 -57.94 22.24
CA THR A 31 24.38 -58.73 22.32
C THR A 31 24.11 -60.17 22.79
N SER A 32 23.13 -60.33 23.69
CA SER A 32 22.78 -61.64 24.28
C SER A 32 21.77 -62.43 23.42
N TYR A 33 20.87 -61.71 22.72
CA TYR A 33 19.73 -62.24 21.98
C TYR A 33 19.55 -61.47 20.65
N PRO A 34 20.48 -61.56 19.69
CA PRO A 34 20.40 -60.78 18.44
C PRO A 34 19.14 -61.08 17.62
N GLN A 35 18.54 -62.27 17.78
CA GLN A 35 17.33 -62.68 17.05
C GLN A 35 16.06 -61.88 17.41
N ILE A 36 16.02 -61.21 18.57
CA ILE A 36 14.82 -60.46 19.01
C ILE A 36 14.79 -59.00 18.51
N VAL A 37 15.75 -58.56 17.68
CA VAL A 37 15.80 -57.17 17.14
C VAL A 37 14.52 -56.73 16.41
N ASN A 38 13.79 -57.69 15.83
CA ASN A 38 12.51 -57.50 15.15
C ASN A 38 11.31 -58.14 15.90
N CYS A 39 11.40 -58.30 17.23
CA CYS A 39 10.27 -58.71 18.06
C CYS A 39 9.08 -57.75 17.91
N ARG A 40 7.89 -58.16 18.33
CA ARG A 40 6.66 -57.39 18.15
C ARG A 40 5.86 -57.29 19.43
N ASP A 41 5.34 -56.10 19.68
CA ASP A 41 4.32 -55.81 20.70
C ASP A 41 2.99 -56.53 20.35
N LEU A 42 2.87 -57.81 20.73
CA LEU A 42 1.73 -58.66 20.39
C LEU A 42 0.42 -58.20 21.06
N ASP A 43 0.49 -57.61 22.25
CA ASP A 43 -0.67 -57.14 23.00
C ASP A 43 -1.19 -55.79 22.49
N GLY A 44 -0.32 -54.94 21.94
CA GLY A 44 -0.66 -53.62 21.40
C GLY A 44 -0.77 -53.57 19.87
N ARG A 45 0.13 -52.83 19.23
CA ARG A 45 0.07 -52.51 17.78
C ARG A 45 0.90 -53.43 16.89
N HIS A 46 1.51 -54.48 17.41
CA HIS A 46 2.52 -55.29 16.72
C HIS A 46 3.74 -54.45 16.27
N SER A 47 4.00 -53.34 16.98
CA SER A 47 5.16 -52.46 16.80
C SER A 47 6.46 -53.20 17.10
N THR A 48 7.51 -52.92 16.33
CA THR A 48 8.88 -53.40 16.61
C THR A 48 9.65 -52.41 17.50
N PRO A 49 10.81 -52.79 18.09
CA PRO A 49 11.67 -51.85 18.81
C PRO A 49 12.00 -50.59 17.99
N LEU A 50 12.19 -50.73 16.68
CA LEU A 50 12.45 -49.62 15.75
C LEU A 50 11.24 -48.67 15.61
N HIS A 51 10.00 -49.16 15.66
CA HIS A 51 8.81 -48.31 15.66
C HIS A 51 8.73 -47.42 16.92
N PHE A 52 9.08 -47.98 18.08
CA PHE A 52 9.11 -47.26 19.34
C PHE A 52 10.27 -46.26 19.36
N ALA A 53 11.50 -46.71 19.10
CA ALA A 53 12.68 -45.84 19.06
C ALA A 53 12.48 -44.67 18.06
N ALA A 54 11.88 -44.94 16.91
CA ALA A 54 11.57 -43.91 15.92
C ALA A 54 10.48 -42.93 16.40
N GLY A 55 9.38 -43.42 16.98
CA GLY A 55 8.27 -42.57 17.46
C GLY A 55 8.61 -41.72 18.68
N TYR A 56 9.58 -42.13 19.51
CA TYR A 56 9.98 -41.45 20.74
C TYR A 56 11.33 -40.69 20.61
N ASN A 57 11.81 -40.44 19.39
CA ASN A 57 13.05 -39.72 19.08
C ASN A 57 14.33 -40.28 19.73
N ARG A 58 14.50 -41.61 19.72
CA ARG A 58 15.64 -42.27 20.37
C ARG A 58 16.79 -42.49 19.37
N VAL A 59 17.38 -41.40 18.86
CA VAL A 59 18.36 -41.42 17.75
C VAL A 59 19.44 -42.51 17.92
N ALA A 60 20.14 -42.55 19.05
CA ALA A 60 21.20 -43.56 19.29
C ALA A 60 20.68 -45.02 19.32
N VAL A 61 19.43 -45.23 19.77
CA VAL A 61 18.78 -46.54 19.72
C VAL A 61 18.37 -46.90 18.29
N VAL A 62 17.84 -45.94 17.53
CA VAL A 62 17.48 -46.15 16.10
C VAL A 62 18.72 -46.53 15.29
N GLU A 63 19.84 -45.82 15.47
CA GLU A 63 21.11 -46.11 14.83
C GLU A 63 21.63 -47.51 15.19
N PHE A 64 21.63 -47.84 16.49
CA PHE A 64 22.05 -49.17 16.96
C PHE A 64 21.16 -50.29 16.42
N LEU A 65 19.84 -50.12 16.45
CA LEU A 65 18.87 -51.10 15.93
C LEU A 65 19.06 -51.35 14.42
N LEU A 66 19.22 -50.29 13.63
CA LEU A 66 19.45 -50.39 12.18
C LEU A 66 20.78 -51.09 11.88
N ALA A 67 21.85 -50.81 12.64
CA ALA A 67 23.14 -51.49 12.51
C ALA A 67 23.06 -52.99 12.86
N HIS A 68 22.09 -53.41 13.68
CA HIS A 68 21.90 -54.80 14.12
C HIS A 68 20.74 -55.51 13.41
N GLY A 69 20.32 -55.02 12.23
CA GLY A 69 19.37 -55.72 11.36
C GLY A 69 17.89 -55.50 11.68
N ALA A 70 17.53 -54.40 12.35
CA ALA A 70 16.13 -53.98 12.45
C ALA A 70 15.55 -53.68 11.06
N ASP A 71 14.38 -54.25 10.76
CA ASP A 71 13.69 -54.08 9.47
C ASP A 71 13.03 -52.70 9.39
N VAL A 72 13.62 -51.83 8.57
CA VAL A 72 13.14 -50.47 8.28
C VAL A 72 11.78 -50.45 7.55
N HIS A 73 11.37 -51.57 6.96
CA HIS A 73 10.10 -51.77 6.27
C HIS A 73 9.07 -52.54 7.09
N ALA A 74 9.40 -52.93 8.33
CA ALA A 74 8.51 -53.68 9.21
C ALA A 74 7.16 -52.96 9.33
N LYS A 75 6.06 -53.72 9.21
CA LYS A 75 4.70 -53.18 9.33
C LYS A 75 4.05 -53.52 10.66
N ASP A 76 3.52 -52.49 11.31
CA ASP A 76 2.61 -52.61 12.45
C ASP A 76 1.21 -53.11 12.02
N LYS A 77 0.30 -53.26 12.98
CA LYS A 77 -1.09 -53.72 12.78
C LYS A 77 -1.94 -52.76 11.92
N GLY A 78 -1.59 -51.47 11.86
CA GLY A 78 -2.18 -50.48 10.95
C GLY A 78 -1.50 -50.42 9.58
N GLY A 79 -0.43 -51.19 9.37
CA GLY A 79 0.41 -51.12 8.16
C GLY A 79 1.39 -49.96 8.15
N LEU A 80 1.52 -49.21 9.26
CA LEU A 80 2.53 -48.19 9.44
C LEU A 80 3.92 -48.84 9.46
N VAL A 81 4.94 -48.03 9.19
CA VAL A 81 6.36 -48.41 9.28
C VAL A 81 7.06 -47.38 10.18
N PRO A 82 8.28 -47.61 10.70
CA PRO A 82 8.95 -46.67 11.62
C PRO A 82 9.04 -45.22 11.10
N LEU A 83 9.16 -45.05 9.77
CA LEU A 83 9.18 -43.74 9.12
C LEU A 83 7.86 -42.95 9.30
N HIS A 84 6.69 -43.60 9.33
CA HIS A 84 5.42 -42.92 9.61
C HIS A 84 5.43 -42.32 11.02
N ASN A 85 5.92 -43.07 12.02
CA ASN A 85 5.97 -42.60 13.41
C ASN A 85 6.91 -41.39 13.54
N ALA A 86 8.12 -41.48 12.99
CA ALA A 86 9.07 -40.36 13.00
C ALA A 86 8.49 -39.10 12.34
N CYS A 87 7.84 -39.27 11.18
CA CYS A 87 7.24 -38.17 10.44
C CYS A 87 6.03 -37.52 11.15
N SER A 88 5.14 -38.31 11.74
CA SER A 88 3.94 -37.81 12.44
C SER A 88 4.32 -36.96 13.67
N TYR A 89 5.35 -37.38 14.42
CA TYR A 89 5.81 -36.64 15.60
C TYR A 89 6.79 -35.51 15.29
N GLY A 90 7.49 -35.53 14.15
CA GLY A 90 8.37 -34.44 13.70
C GLY A 90 9.86 -34.65 13.97
N HIS A 91 10.31 -35.90 14.10
CA HIS A 91 11.67 -36.23 14.52
C HIS A 91 12.62 -36.25 13.32
N TYR A 92 13.31 -35.12 13.09
CA TYR A 92 14.07 -34.89 11.85
C TYR A 92 15.23 -35.86 11.68
N GLU A 93 16.08 -36.00 12.69
CA GLU A 93 17.29 -36.82 12.67
C GLU A 93 16.95 -38.30 12.47
N VAL A 94 15.91 -38.78 13.18
CA VAL A 94 15.36 -40.12 13.00
C VAL A 94 14.81 -40.31 11.58
N THR A 95 14.05 -39.35 11.06
CA THR A 95 13.48 -39.43 9.71
C THR A 95 14.59 -39.51 8.65
N GLU A 96 15.62 -38.67 8.77
CA GLU A 96 16.76 -38.69 7.85
C GLU A 96 17.54 -40.01 7.94
N LEU A 97 17.78 -40.51 9.15
CA LEU A 97 18.47 -41.78 9.38
C LEU A 97 17.71 -42.97 8.79
N LEU A 98 16.39 -43.05 9.00
CA LEU A 98 15.55 -44.10 8.40
C LEU A 98 15.59 -44.04 6.86
N VAL A 99 15.52 -42.85 6.26
CA VAL A 99 15.61 -42.68 4.80
C VAL A 99 17.00 -43.04 4.27
N LYS A 100 18.09 -42.68 4.99
CA LYS A 100 19.47 -43.10 4.67
C LYS A 100 19.63 -44.63 4.70
N HIS A 101 18.94 -45.32 5.61
CA HIS A 101 18.87 -46.79 5.67
C HIS A 101 17.82 -47.41 4.72
N GLY A 102 17.32 -46.65 3.73
CA GLY A 102 16.50 -47.17 2.64
C GLY A 102 14.98 -47.14 2.88
N ALA A 103 14.49 -46.51 3.94
CA ALA A 103 13.04 -46.39 4.17
C ALA A 103 12.34 -45.75 2.97
N SER A 104 11.33 -46.44 2.42
CA SER A 104 10.57 -45.93 1.29
C SER A 104 9.67 -44.76 1.72
N VAL A 105 10.04 -43.54 1.35
CA VAL A 105 9.26 -42.30 1.61
C VAL A 105 7.85 -42.32 1.03
N ASN A 106 7.61 -43.23 0.09
CA ASN A 106 6.38 -43.40 -0.67
C ASN A 106 5.58 -44.66 -0.28
N VAL A 107 6.01 -45.36 0.78
CA VAL A 107 5.28 -46.45 1.42
C VAL A 107 3.88 -45.99 1.83
N ALA A 108 2.93 -46.93 1.80
CA ALA A 108 1.55 -46.69 2.18
C ALA A 108 1.09 -47.67 3.27
N ASP A 109 0.35 -47.15 4.25
CA ASP A 109 -0.29 -47.92 5.31
C ASP A 109 -1.58 -48.63 4.81
N LEU A 110 -2.38 -49.22 5.71
CA LEU A 110 -3.63 -49.86 5.32
C LEU A 110 -4.67 -48.87 4.76
N TRP A 111 -4.66 -47.61 5.18
CA TRP A 111 -5.55 -46.53 4.70
C TRP A 111 -4.96 -45.71 3.54
N LYS A 112 -3.84 -46.16 2.97
CA LYS A 112 -3.07 -45.48 1.92
C LYS A 112 -2.46 -44.12 2.33
N PHE A 113 -2.39 -43.83 3.62
CA PHE A 113 -1.57 -42.72 4.12
C PHE A 113 -0.10 -43.06 3.86
N THR A 114 0.67 -42.03 3.50
CA THR A 114 2.13 -42.10 3.36
C THR A 114 2.78 -41.27 4.47
N PRO A 115 4.10 -41.42 4.73
CA PRO A 115 4.80 -40.56 5.69
C PRO A 115 4.64 -39.06 5.40
N LEU A 116 4.42 -38.68 4.14
CA LEU A 116 4.14 -37.29 3.73
C LEU A 116 2.74 -36.82 4.16
N HIS A 117 1.72 -37.70 4.13
CA HIS A 117 0.39 -37.38 4.67
C HIS A 117 0.46 -37.14 6.18
N GLU A 118 1.17 -38.01 6.91
CA GLU A 118 1.38 -37.86 8.37
C GLU A 118 2.08 -36.55 8.71
N ALA A 119 3.20 -36.24 8.03
CA ALA A 119 3.94 -35.00 8.25
C ALA A 119 3.09 -33.75 7.95
N ALA A 120 2.32 -33.78 6.85
CA ALA A 120 1.46 -32.67 6.43
C ALA A 120 0.30 -32.43 7.41
N ALA A 121 -0.42 -33.49 7.80
CA ALA A 121 -1.55 -33.43 8.74
C ALA A 121 -1.14 -32.98 10.16
N LYS A 122 0.15 -33.07 10.50
CA LYS A 122 0.72 -32.65 11.79
C LYS A 122 1.54 -31.35 11.72
N GLY A 123 1.53 -30.65 10.59
CA GLY A 123 2.21 -29.36 10.41
C GLY A 123 3.74 -29.43 10.44
N LYS A 124 4.35 -30.59 10.11
CA LYS A 124 5.79 -30.84 10.30
C LYS A 124 6.61 -30.35 9.10
N TYR A 125 6.76 -29.04 8.97
CA TYR A 125 7.43 -28.37 7.83
C TYR A 125 8.77 -29.01 7.43
N GLU A 126 9.74 -29.16 8.34
CA GLU A 126 11.06 -29.71 8.00
C GLU A 126 11.01 -31.18 7.58
N ILE A 127 10.05 -31.96 8.10
CA ILE A 127 9.81 -33.34 7.67
C ILE A 127 9.23 -33.38 6.27
N VAL A 128 8.22 -32.55 5.98
CA VAL A 128 7.64 -32.42 4.64
C VAL A 128 8.73 -32.03 3.64
N ARG A 129 9.60 -31.09 4.00
CA ARG A 129 10.75 -30.63 3.18
C ARG A 129 11.74 -31.75 2.92
N LEU A 130 12.10 -32.51 3.96
CA LEU A 130 13.01 -33.66 3.86
C LEU A 130 12.42 -34.78 2.98
N LEU A 131 11.15 -35.13 3.17
CA LEU A 131 10.47 -36.17 2.39
C LEU A 131 10.37 -35.78 0.90
N LEU A 132 9.99 -34.54 0.58
CA LEU A 132 9.96 -34.04 -0.80
C LEU A 132 11.35 -34.06 -1.45
N LYS A 133 12.40 -33.66 -0.73
CA LYS A 133 13.81 -33.76 -1.18
C LYS A 133 14.22 -35.19 -1.52
N HIS A 134 13.67 -36.19 -0.82
CA HIS A 134 13.90 -37.61 -1.08
C HIS A 134 12.85 -38.25 -2.02
N GLY A 135 12.06 -37.45 -2.75
CA GLY A 135 11.16 -37.93 -3.80
C GLY A 135 9.79 -38.43 -3.32
N ALA A 136 9.31 -37.99 -2.16
CA ALA A 136 7.94 -38.26 -1.74
C ALA A 136 6.93 -37.59 -2.70
N ASP A 137 5.92 -38.34 -3.11
CA ASP A 137 4.93 -37.93 -4.10
C ASP A 137 3.75 -37.22 -3.41
N SER A 138 3.66 -35.89 -3.61
CA SER A 138 2.60 -35.04 -3.05
C SER A 138 1.25 -35.19 -3.77
N SER A 139 1.17 -35.92 -4.89
CA SER A 139 -0.07 -36.19 -5.62
C SER A 139 -0.79 -37.47 -5.17
N LYS A 140 -0.13 -38.32 -4.37
CA LYS A 140 -0.73 -39.55 -3.84
C LYS A 140 -1.97 -39.25 -3.03
N LYS A 141 -2.96 -40.13 -3.14
CA LYS A 141 -4.23 -40.05 -2.42
C LYS A 141 -4.38 -41.20 -1.42
N ASN A 142 -4.87 -40.87 -0.23
CA ASN A 142 -5.30 -41.85 0.76
C ASN A 142 -6.60 -42.58 0.31
N ARG A 143 -7.18 -43.43 1.16
CA ARG A 143 -8.46 -44.12 0.85
C ARG A 143 -9.65 -43.17 0.66
N ASP A 144 -9.64 -42.02 1.32
CA ASP A 144 -10.71 -41.01 1.27
C ASP A 144 -10.59 -40.09 0.04
N GLY A 145 -9.52 -40.26 -0.75
CA GLY A 145 -9.24 -39.46 -1.95
C GLY A 145 -8.47 -38.16 -1.68
N ALA A 146 -8.10 -37.90 -0.43
CA ALA A 146 -7.33 -36.73 0.00
C ALA A 146 -5.83 -36.92 -0.27
N THR A 147 -5.18 -35.86 -0.75
CA THR A 147 -3.72 -35.73 -0.87
C THR A 147 -3.10 -35.21 0.43
N PRO A 148 -1.76 -35.22 0.62
CA PRO A 148 -1.12 -34.58 1.76
C PRO A 148 -1.50 -33.10 1.93
N LEU A 149 -1.72 -32.37 0.82
CA LEU A 149 -2.11 -30.95 0.85
C LEU A 149 -3.53 -30.76 1.41
N ASP A 150 -4.45 -31.67 1.11
CA ASP A 150 -5.85 -31.61 1.57
C ASP A 150 -5.99 -31.90 3.08
N LEU A 151 -4.94 -32.44 3.72
CA LEU A 151 -4.88 -32.73 5.14
C LEU A 151 -4.19 -31.63 5.97
N VAL A 152 -3.60 -30.61 5.33
CA VAL A 152 -2.94 -29.50 6.03
C VAL A 152 -3.98 -28.66 6.77
N ARG A 153 -3.72 -28.33 8.04
CA ARG A 153 -4.63 -27.54 8.88
C ARG A 153 -4.56 -26.07 8.51
N ASP A 154 -5.65 -25.31 8.73
CA ASP A 154 -5.79 -23.91 8.33
C ASP A 154 -4.75 -22.92 8.93
N GLY A 155 -3.91 -23.34 9.88
CA GLY A 155 -2.80 -22.56 10.41
C GLY A 155 -1.42 -22.91 9.83
N ASP A 156 -1.24 -24.07 9.21
CA ASP A 156 0.06 -24.61 8.77
C ASP A 156 0.41 -24.14 7.33
N GLN A 157 0.22 -22.85 7.03
CA GLN A 157 0.27 -22.30 5.67
C GLN A 157 1.62 -22.55 4.94
N ASP A 158 2.75 -22.49 5.65
CA ASP A 158 4.07 -22.73 5.04
C ASP A 158 4.23 -24.20 4.59
N VAL A 159 3.53 -25.15 5.23
CA VAL A 159 3.45 -26.56 4.78
C VAL A 159 2.59 -26.67 3.52
N ALA A 160 1.44 -25.99 3.50
CA ALA A 160 0.58 -25.96 2.31
C ALA A 160 1.29 -25.33 1.11
N ASP A 161 2.12 -24.31 1.32
CA ASP A 161 2.88 -23.65 0.26
C ASP A 161 4.05 -24.52 -0.23
N LEU A 162 4.75 -25.19 0.67
CA LEU A 162 5.79 -26.15 0.32
C LEU A 162 5.24 -27.32 -0.53
N LEU A 163 4.04 -27.82 -0.20
CA LEU A 163 3.37 -28.89 -0.97
C LEU A 163 2.83 -28.41 -2.33
N ARG A 164 2.43 -27.14 -2.45
CA ARG A 164 2.04 -26.51 -3.73
C ARG A 164 3.24 -26.16 -4.62
N GLY A 165 4.42 -25.96 -4.04
CA GLY A 165 5.63 -25.53 -4.75
C GLY A 165 5.40 -24.26 -5.58
N ASN A 166 5.75 -24.30 -6.86
CA ASN A 166 5.61 -23.17 -7.80
C ASN A 166 4.18 -22.59 -7.86
N ALA A 167 3.15 -23.40 -7.63
CA ALA A 167 1.76 -22.90 -7.60
C ALA A 167 1.49 -21.93 -6.44
N ALA A 168 2.21 -22.05 -5.31
CA ALA A 168 2.11 -21.09 -4.21
C ALA A 168 2.75 -19.73 -4.58
N LEU A 169 3.88 -19.73 -5.29
CA LEU A 169 4.52 -18.51 -5.78
C LEU A 169 3.63 -17.79 -6.81
N LEU A 170 3.05 -18.54 -7.76
CA LEU A 170 2.11 -18.01 -8.75
C LEU A 170 0.86 -17.41 -8.09
N ASP A 171 0.26 -18.09 -7.11
CA ASP A 171 -0.87 -17.59 -6.32
C ASP A 171 -0.51 -16.34 -5.50
N ALA A 172 0.66 -16.31 -4.86
CA ALA A 172 1.15 -15.16 -4.10
C ALA A 172 1.37 -13.94 -5.02
N ALA A 173 1.96 -14.15 -6.20
CA ALA A 173 2.22 -13.08 -7.17
C ALA A 173 0.93 -12.54 -7.81
N LYS A 174 -0.07 -13.40 -8.04
CA LYS A 174 -1.42 -13.03 -8.47
C LYS A 174 -2.19 -12.23 -7.41
N LYS A 175 -2.01 -12.54 -6.13
CA LYS A 175 -2.69 -11.89 -4.99
C LYS A 175 -1.96 -10.64 -4.44
N GLY A 176 -0.80 -10.27 -4.99
CA GLY A 176 -0.02 -9.13 -4.52
C GLY A 176 0.63 -9.32 -3.14
N ASN A 177 0.77 -10.55 -2.66
CA ASN A 177 1.35 -10.82 -1.33
C ASN A 177 2.88 -10.84 -1.41
N LEU A 178 3.49 -9.65 -1.41
CA LEU A 178 4.95 -9.47 -1.49
C LEU A 178 5.70 -10.28 -0.43
N ALA A 179 5.28 -10.23 0.83
CA ALA A 179 5.94 -10.95 1.93
C ALA A 179 5.93 -12.48 1.74
N ARG A 180 4.92 -13.03 1.05
CA ARG A 180 4.86 -14.46 0.68
C ARG A 180 5.68 -14.76 -0.58
N VAL A 181 5.68 -13.87 -1.58
CA VAL A 181 6.58 -13.98 -2.75
C VAL A 181 8.06 -13.99 -2.32
N GLN A 182 8.46 -13.07 -1.42
CA GLN A 182 9.81 -12.98 -0.87
C GLN A 182 10.30 -14.26 -0.18
N ARG A 183 9.39 -15.02 0.46
CA ARG A 183 9.73 -16.31 1.11
C ARG A 183 9.75 -17.50 0.15
N LEU A 184 9.01 -17.43 -0.96
CA LEU A 184 8.82 -18.54 -1.89
C LEU A 184 9.71 -18.46 -3.13
N VAL A 185 10.20 -17.28 -3.49
CA VAL A 185 11.04 -17.11 -4.68
C VAL A 185 12.44 -17.69 -4.47
N THR A 186 12.97 -18.32 -5.50
CA THR A 186 14.35 -18.76 -5.64
C THR A 186 14.83 -18.42 -7.05
N SER A 187 16.16 -18.40 -7.26
CA SER A 187 16.74 -18.24 -8.59
C SER A 187 16.27 -19.29 -9.61
N GLU A 188 15.87 -20.48 -9.13
CA GLU A 188 15.37 -21.58 -9.97
C GLU A 188 13.89 -21.42 -10.34
N ASN A 189 13.06 -20.83 -9.46
CA ASN A 189 11.61 -20.78 -9.64
C ASN A 189 11.03 -19.41 -10.01
N ILE A 190 11.83 -18.35 -10.06
CA ILE A 190 11.36 -16.99 -10.35
C ILE A 190 10.62 -16.88 -11.71
N ASN A 191 11.06 -17.67 -12.69
CA ASN A 191 10.44 -17.81 -14.02
C ASN A 191 9.65 -19.12 -14.17
N CYS A 192 9.16 -19.71 -13.07
CA CYS A 192 8.24 -20.85 -13.11
C CYS A 192 6.96 -20.52 -13.87
N ARG A 193 6.20 -21.55 -14.27
CA ARG A 193 5.06 -21.39 -15.18
C ARG A 193 3.81 -22.11 -14.69
N ASP A 194 2.66 -21.48 -14.91
CA ASP A 194 1.34 -22.09 -14.72
C ASP A 194 1.08 -23.18 -15.77
N ALA A 195 1.49 -24.41 -15.45
CA ALA A 195 1.36 -25.56 -16.35
C ALA A 195 -0.09 -25.97 -16.67
N GLN A 196 -1.08 -25.52 -15.89
CA GLN A 196 -2.49 -25.91 -16.06
C GLN A 196 -3.32 -24.84 -16.78
N GLY A 197 -2.94 -23.56 -16.68
CA GLY A 197 -3.61 -22.46 -17.36
C GLY A 197 -2.84 -21.92 -18.57
N ARG A 198 -2.48 -20.64 -18.52
CA ARG A 198 -1.89 -19.90 -19.66
C ARG A 198 -0.38 -20.10 -19.83
N ASN A 199 0.28 -20.96 -19.06
CA ASN A 199 1.76 -21.07 -19.03
C ASN A 199 2.45 -19.74 -18.62
N SER A 200 1.72 -18.89 -17.88
CA SER A 200 2.13 -17.57 -17.39
C SER A 200 3.17 -17.70 -16.27
N THR A 201 4.10 -16.75 -16.20
CA THR A 201 5.09 -16.61 -15.11
C THR A 201 4.54 -15.77 -13.94
N PRO A 202 5.19 -15.75 -12.75
CA PRO A 202 4.81 -14.85 -11.66
C PRO A 202 4.70 -13.38 -12.12
N LEU A 203 5.61 -12.92 -13.00
CA LEU A 203 5.60 -11.56 -13.53
C LEU A 203 4.40 -11.27 -14.45
N HIS A 204 3.92 -12.25 -15.23
CA HIS A 204 2.67 -12.09 -15.99
C HIS A 204 1.47 -11.89 -15.07
N LEU A 205 1.46 -12.58 -13.93
CA LEU A 205 0.38 -12.52 -12.96
C LEU A 205 0.42 -11.21 -12.18
N SER A 206 1.58 -10.80 -11.64
CA SER A 206 1.69 -9.49 -10.98
C SER A 206 1.37 -8.34 -11.94
N ALA A 207 1.85 -8.42 -13.19
CA ALA A 207 1.56 -7.42 -14.22
C ALA A 207 0.06 -7.35 -14.57
N GLY A 208 -0.62 -8.48 -14.77
CA GLY A 208 -2.04 -8.51 -15.14
C GLY A 208 -3.00 -8.15 -14.00
N TYR A 209 -2.60 -8.39 -12.75
CA TYR A 209 -3.41 -8.11 -11.55
C TYR A 209 -3.01 -6.82 -10.82
N ASN A 210 -2.19 -5.96 -11.43
CA ASN A 210 -1.73 -4.66 -10.92
C ASN A 210 -0.94 -4.69 -9.58
N ASN A 211 -0.14 -5.73 -9.37
CA ASN A 211 0.64 -5.90 -8.15
C ASN A 211 2.04 -5.29 -8.31
N LEU A 212 2.13 -3.95 -8.28
CA LEU A 212 3.34 -3.19 -8.62
C LEU A 212 4.57 -3.60 -7.79
N GLU A 213 4.46 -3.60 -6.46
CA GLU A 213 5.57 -3.97 -5.55
C GLU A 213 6.08 -5.39 -5.82
N VAL A 214 5.19 -6.31 -6.20
CA VAL A 214 5.56 -7.68 -6.56
C VAL A 214 6.24 -7.73 -7.93
N ALA A 215 5.76 -6.96 -8.91
CA ALA A 215 6.38 -6.89 -10.23
C ALA A 215 7.79 -6.31 -10.15
N GLU A 216 8.00 -5.23 -9.37
CA GLU A 216 9.30 -4.61 -9.14
C GLU A 216 10.26 -5.59 -8.45
N PHE A 217 9.83 -6.19 -7.34
CA PHE A 217 10.63 -7.19 -6.63
C PHE A 217 11.02 -8.38 -7.53
N LEU A 218 10.10 -8.90 -8.35
CA LEU A 218 10.40 -9.99 -9.29
C LEU A 218 11.43 -9.56 -10.35
N LEU A 219 11.32 -8.36 -10.89
CA LEU A 219 12.26 -7.83 -11.89
C LEU A 219 13.66 -7.62 -11.31
N ASP A 220 13.76 -7.04 -10.11
CA ASP A 220 15.03 -6.86 -9.39
C ASP A 220 15.76 -8.19 -9.13
N HIS A 221 15.02 -9.30 -8.99
CA HIS A 221 15.55 -10.64 -8.72
C HIS A 221 15.75 -11.49 -9.99
N GLY A 222 15.58 -10.91 -11.20
CA GLY A 222 15.87 -11.58 -12.47
C GLY A 222 14.69 -12.29 -13.13
N ALA A 223 13.45 -11.86 -12.88
CA ALA A 223 12.31 -12.29 -13.68
C ALA A 223 12.47 -11.84 -15.13
N ASP A 224 12.18 -12.73 -16.08
CA ASP A 224 12.27 -12.45 -17.50
C ASP A 224 11.09 -11.57 -17.94
N VAL A 225 11.39 -10.28 -18.14
CA VAL A 225 10.48 -9.22 -18.59
C VAL A 225 9.85 -9.49 -19.96
N ASN A 226 10.46 -10.38 -20.77
CA ASN A 226 10.03 -10.73 -22.12
C ASN A 226 9.63 -12.21 -22.23
N ALA A 227 9.47 -12.92 -21.11
CA ALA A 227 8.98 -14.30 -21.11
C ALA A 227 7.64 -14.37 -21.83
N GLN A 228 7.48 -15.31 -22.76
CA GLN A 228 6.22 -15.53 -23.46
C GLN A 228 5.35 -16.59 -22.78
N ASP A 229 4.03 -16.34 -22.68
CA ASP A 229 3.02 -17.30 -22.25
C ASP A 229 2.60 -18.27 -23.39
N LYS A 230 1.56 -19.09 -23.16
CA LYS A 230 1.05 -20.06 -24.16
C LYS A 230 0.52 -19.39 -25.44
N GLY A 231 0.01 -18.16 -25.36
CA GLY A 231 -0.43 -17.33 -26.48
C GLY A 231 0.70 -16.53 -27.14
N GLY A 232 1.91 -16.52 -26.57
CA GLY A 232 3.00 -15.65 -27.02
C GLY A 232 2.99 -14.25 -26.40
N LEU A 233 2.03 -13.96 -25.50
CA LEU A 233 1.95 -12.70 -24.78
C LEU A 233 3.14 -12.57 -23.83
N ILE A 234 3.69 -11.38 -23.70
CA ILE A 234 4.67 -11.02 -22.65
C ILE A 234 3.96 -10.26 -21.50
N PRO A 235 4.58 -10.05 -20.32
CA PRO A 235 3.96 -9.31 -19.22
C PRO A 235 3.42 -7.92 -19.61
N LEU A 236 4.05 -7.24 -20.57
CA LEU A 236 3.58 -5.94 -21.07
C LEU A 236 2.20 -6.04 -21.75
N HIS A 237 1.89 -7.10 -22.52
CA HIS A 237 0.55 -7.29 -23.09
C HIS A 237 -0.52 -7.38 -21.99
N ASN A 238 -0.24 -8.10 -20.90
CA ASN A 238 -1.17 -8.22 -19.77
C ASN A 238 -1.41 -6.82 -19.14
N ALA A 239 -0.34 -6.06 -18.87
CA ALA A 239 -0.44 -4.70 -18.33
C ALA A 239 -1.24 -3.78 -19.28
N SER A 240 -0.96 -3.85 -20.59
CA SER A 240 -1.60 -3.04 -21.63
C SER A 240 -3.08 -3.31 -21.80
N SER A 241 -3.51 -4.58 -21.81
CA SER A 241 -4.93 -4.93 -21.96
C SER A 241 -5.78 -4.44 -20.78
N TYR A 242 -5.25 -4.58 -19.55
CA TYR A 242 -5.96 -4.14 -18.35
C TYR A 242 -5.80 -2.65 -18.01
N GLY A 243 -4.82 -1.95 -18.59
CA GLY A 243 -4.63 -0.50 -18.42
C GLY A 243 -3.71 -0.11 -17.26
N HIS A 244 -2.82 -1.01 -16.83
CA HIS A 244 -1.97 -0.82 -15.65
C HIS A 244 -0.72 0.01 -15.99
N LEU A 245 -0.86 1.34 -15.90
CA LEU A 245 0.14 2.30 -16.37
C LEU A 245 1.51 2.17 -15.66
N ASP A 246 1.51 2.09 -14.32
CA ASP A 246 2.75 2.02 -13.53
C ASP A 246 3.51 0.71 -13.78
N ILE A 247 2.79 -0.40 -13.92
CA ILE A 247 3.33 -1.70 -14.34
C ILE A 247 3.97 -1.58 -15.72
N ALA A 248 3.29 -0.95 -16.69
CA ALA A 248 3.81 -0.81 -18.05
C ALA A 248 5.09 0.06 -18.07
N ALA A 249 5.11 1.17 -17.33
CA ALA A 249 6.29 2.02 -17.18
C ALA A 249 7.46 1.28 -16.51
N LEU A 250 7.17 0.46 -15.49
CA LEU A 250 8.17 -0.40 -14.83
C LEU A 250 8.73 -1.46 -15.80
N LEU A 251 7.88 -2.15 -16.57
CA LEU A 251 8.34 -3.14 -17.56
C LEU A 251 9.20 -2.47 -18.66
N ILE A 252 8.86 -1.25 -19.07
CA ILE A 252 9.67 -0.43 -20.01
C ILE A 252 11.03 -0.06 -19.38
N LYS A 253 11.06 0.36 -18.11
CA LYS A 253 12.31 0.63 -17.35
C LYS A 253 13.24 -0.60 -17.30
N PHE A 254 12.67 -1.81 -17.28
CA PHE A 254 13.39 -3.08 -17.34
C PHE A 254 13.63 -3.62 -18.77
N ASN A 255 13.56 -2.77 -19.81
CA ASN A 255 13.84 -3.11 -21.21
C ASN A 255 12.91 -4.21 -21.79
N THR A 256 11.61 -4.16 -21.45
CA THR A 256 10.61 -4.96 -22.18
C THR A 256 10.55 -4.55 -23.66
N VAL A 257 10.25 -5.50 -24.54
CA VAL A 257 10.14 -5.24 -25.98
C VAL A 257 8.76 -4.64 -26.28
N VAL A 258 8.71 -3.30 -26.38
CA VAL A 258 7.47 -2.51 -26.58
C VAL A 258 6.64 -2.96 -27.79
N ASN A 259 7.30 -3.37 -28.88
CA ASN A 259 6.67 -3.90 -30.10
C ASN A 259 6.68 -5.44 -30.18
N ALA A 260 6.76 -6.15 -29.05
CA ALA A 260 6.67 -7.61 -29.05
C ALA A 260 5.33 -8.07 -29.62
N THR A 261 5.34 -9.06 -30.50
CA THR A 261 4.12 -9.67 -31.04
C THR A 261 3.82 -11.00 -30.36
N ASP A 262 2.55 -11.23 -30.08
CA ASP A 262 2.05 -12.55 -29.71
C ASP A 262 1.93 -13.49 -30.94
N LYS A 263 1.30 -14.66 -30.77
CA LYS A 263 1.12 -15.64 -31.86
C LYS A 263 0.18 -15.20 -32.98
N TRP A 264 -0.59 -14.13 -32.79
CA TRP A 264 -1.52 -13.57 -33.78
C TRP A 264 -1.03 -12.24 -34.35
N GLY A 265 0.16 -11.78 -33.95
CA GLY A 265 0.75 -10.52 -34.40
C GLY A 265 0.28 -9.29 -33.61
N PHE A 266 -0.45 -9.47 -32.50
CA PHE A 266 -0.87 -8.35 -31.65
C PHE A 266 0.31 -7.84 -30.83
N THR A 267 0.52 -6.53 -30.84
CA THR A 267 1.47 -5.84 -29.95
C THR A 267 0.77 -5.33 -28.70
N PRO A 268 1.50 -4.95 -27.63
CA PRO A 268 0.92 -4.27 -26.48
C PRO A 268 0.10 -3.02 -26.84
N LEU A 269 0.45 -2.33 -27.92
CA LEU A 269 -0.33 -1.18 -28.42
C LEU A 269 -1.67 -1.60 -29.05
N HIS A 270 -1.75 -2.76 -29.71
CA HIS A 270 -3.03 -3.31 -30.18
C HIS A 270 -3.95 -3.63 -28.99
N GLU A 271 -3.44 -4.27 -27.94
CA GLU A 271 -4.19 -4.56 -26.71
C GLU A 271 -4.67 -3.27 -26.02
N ALA A 272 -3.78 -2.30 -25.82
CA ALA A 272 -4.13 -1.01 -25.23
C ALA A 272 -5.21 -0.27 -26.04
N ALA A 273 -5.08 -0.25 -27.36
CA ALA A 273 -6.03 0.43 -28.23
C ALA A 273 -7.41 -0.25 -28.26
N GLN A 274 -7.43 -1.58 -28.37
CA GLN A 274 -8.68 -2.35 -28.38
C GLN A 274 -9.47 -2.22 -27.07
N LYS A 275 -8.78 -2.07 -25.93
CA LYS A 275 -9.41 -1.89 -24.60
C LYS A 275 -9.59 -0.43 -24.18
N GLY A 276 -9.36 0.55 -25.06
CA GLY A 276 -9.60 1.97 -24.78
C GLY A 276 -8.64 2.58 -23.74
N ARG A 277 -7.36 2.18 -23.73
CA ARG A 277 -6.38 2.56 -22.69
C ARG A 277 -5.55 3.77 -23.09
N THR A 278 -6.18 4.94 -23.26
CA THR A 278 -5.59 6.15 -23.84
C THR A 278 -4.24 6.56 -23.24
N GLN A 279 -4.13 6.63 -21.91
CA GLN A 279 -2.87 6.97 -21.22
C GLN A 279 -1.76 5.95 -21.50
N LEU A 280 -2.12 4.66 -21.59
CA LEU A 280 -1.16 3.58 -21.81
C LEU A 280 -0.76 3.51 -23.29
N CYS A 281 -1.67 3.79 -24.23
CA CYS A 281 -1.32 4.03 -25.64
C CYS A 281 -0.31 5.18 -25.77
N ALA A 282 -0.53 6.30 -25.08
CA ALA A 282 0.38 7.44 -25.09
C ALA A 282 1.76 7.08 -24.53
N LEU A 283 1.82 6.34 -23.41
CA LEU A 283 3.07 5.83 -22.84
C LEU A 283 3.82 4.92 -23.83
N LEU A 284 3.13 3.94 -24.43
CA LEU A 284 3.72 3.02 -25.39
C LEU A 284 4.29 3.77 -26.61
N LEU A 285 3.53 4.70 -27.19
CA LEU A 285 3.97 5.54 -28.31
C LEU A 285 5.20 6.39 -27.94
N ALA A 286 5.21 7.01 -26.76
CA ALA A 286 6.36 7.78 -26.26
C ALA A 286 7.63 6.92 -26.08
N HIS A 287 7.47 5.62 -25.87
CA HIS A 287 8.56 4.64 -25.78
C HIS A 287 8.77 3.82 -27.07
N GLY A 288 8.32 4.33 -28.22
CA GLY A 288 8.65 3.78 -29.53
C GLY A 288 7.74 2.64 -30.01
N ALA A 289 6.53 2.52 -29.47
CA ALA A 289 5.51 1.66 -30.07
C ALA A 289 5.16 2.16 -31.49
N ASP A 290 5.06 1.23 -32.44
CA ASP A 290 4.76 1.51 -33.83
C ASP A 290 3.24 1.37 -34.09
N PRO A 291 2.53 2.47 -34.41
CA PRO A 291 1.10 2.45 -34.72
C PRO A 291 0.75 1.90 -36.12
N PHE A 292 1.75 1.62 -36.97
CA PHE A 292 1.57 1.05 -38.30
C PHE A 292 1.71 -0.47 -38.35
N LEU A 293 2.26 -1.11 -37.32
CA LEU A 293 2.35 -2.57 -37.23
C LEU A 293 0.96 -3.20 -37.34
N LYS A 294 0.87 -4.30 -38.09
CA LYS A 294 -0.38 -5.02 -38.34
C LYS A 294 -0.32 -6.42 -37.75
N ASN A 295 -1.44 -6.85 -37.16
CA ASN A 295 -1.67 -8.23 -36.79
C ASN A 295 -1.83 -9.14 -38.02
N GLN A 296 -2.01 -10.45 -37.82
CA GLN A 296 -2.20 -11.41 -38.91
C GLN A 296 -3.49 -11.20 -39.72
N GLU A 297 -4.46 -10.46 -39.19
CA GLU A 297 -5.69 -10.05 -39.90
C GLU A 297 -5.50 -8.76 -40.72
N GLY A 298 -4.29 -8.18 -40.72
CA GLY A 298 -3.96 -6.95 -41.44
C GLY A 298 -4.45 -5.67 -40.77
N GLN A 299 -4.93 -5.75 -39.53
CA GLN A 299 -5.41 -4.63 -38.73
C GLN A 299 -4.26 -4.03 -37.92
N SER A 300 -4.21 -2.70 -37.86
CA SER A 300 -3.31 -1.92 -37.01
C SER A 300 -3.99 -1.53 -35.68
N PRO A 301 -3.27 -0.98 -34.68
CA PRO A 301 -3.88 -0.52 -33.43
C PRO A 301 -5.02 0.49 -33.63
N VAL A 302 -4.95 1.35 -34.64
CA VAL A 302 -6.00 2.35 -34.92
C VAL A 302 -7.26 1.71 -35.51
N ASP A 303 -7.12 0.63 -36.27
CA ASP A 303 -8.26 -0.14 -36.81
C ASP A 303 -9.02 -0.88 -35.69
N LEU A 304 -8.33 -1.21 -34.59
CA LEU A 304 -8.90 -1.84 -33.40
C LEU A 304 -9.37 -0.85 -32.32
N ALA A 305 -9.07 0.44 -32.46
CA ALA A 305 -9.35 1.45 -31.42
C ALA A 305 -10.85 1.54 -31.10
N SER A 306 -11.22 1.17 -29.87
CA SER A 306 -12.63 1.16 -29.42
C SER A 306 -13.13 2.52 -28.94
N ALA A 307 -12.24 3.41 -28.52
CA ALA A 307 -12.54 4.75 -28.01
C ALA A 307 -12.03 5.83 -28.98
N GLU A 308 -12.74 6.97 -29.04
CA GLU A 308 -12.44 8.04 -30.01
C GLU A 308 -11.15 8.78 -29.70
N ASP A 309 -10.89 9.04 -28.42
CA ASP A 309 -9.65 9.68 -27.92
C ASP A 309 -8.41 8.83 -28.24
N VAL A 310 -8.50 7.50 -28.09
CA VAL A 310 -7.49 6.56 -28.56
C VAL A 310 -7.28 6.64 -30.07
N ARG A 311 -8.36 6.73 -30.84
CA ARG A 311 -8.28 6.81 -32.31
C ARG A 311 -7.61 8.10 -32.77
N CYS A 312 -8.01 9.25 -32.21
CA CYS A 312 -7.36 10.54 -32.47
C CYS A 312 -5.86 10.49 -32.11
N LEU A 313 -5.52 10.01 -30.90
CA LEU A 313 -4.12 9.87 -30.45
C LEU A 313 -3.27 9.03 -31.42
N LEU A 314 -3.80 7.91 -31.91
CA LEU A 314 -3.10 7.04 -32.85
C LEU A 314 -2.98 7.68 -34.24
N GLN A 315 -4.02 8.37 -34.73
CA GLN A 315 -3.98 9.11 -35.99
C GLN A 315 -2.97 10.26 -35.97
N ASP A 316 -2.93 11.02 -34.87
CA ASP A 316 -1.95 12.10 -34.67
C ASP A 316 -0.52 11.54 -34.62
N ALA A 317 -0.31 10.42 -33.92
CA ALA A 317 0.98 9.73 -33.88
C ALA A 317 1.42 9.26 -35.27
N MET A 318 0.52 8.64 -36.05
CA MET A 318 0.80 8.21 -37.43
C MET A 318 1.13 9.41 -38.34
N ALA A 319 0.37 10.50 -38.26
CA ALA A 319 0.63 11.71 -39.04
C ALA A 319 2.00 12.35 -38.68
N SER A 320 2.36 12.35 -37.40
CA SER A 320 3.65 12.88 -36.94
C SER A 320 4.85 12.08 -37.48
N GLN A 321 4.73 10.76 -37.63
CA GLN A 321 5.79 9.88 -38.13
C GLN A 321 5.93 9.89 -39.65
N GLN A 322 4.88 10.27 -40.39
CA GLN A 322 4.94 10.45 -41.86
C GLN A 322 5.63 11.76 -42.28
N ASN A 323 5.71 12.75 -41.38
CA ASN A 323 6.29 14.08 -41.66
C ASN A 323 7.81 14.19 -41.42
N VAL A 324 8.58 13.12 -41.71
CA VAL A 324 10.05 13.14 -41.71
C VAL A 324 10.60 12.95 -43.13
N PRO A 325 10.78 14.04 -43.91
CA PRO A 325 11.51 13.97 -45.18
C PRO A 325 13.01 13.76 -44.92
N THR A 326 13.62 12.83 -45.63
CA THR A 326 15.08 12.70 -45.72
C THR A 326 15.67 13.90 -46.47
N ALA A 327 16.53 14.67 -45.79
CA ALA A 327 17.18 15.83 -46.37
C ALA A 327 18.29 15.47 -47.37
N PRO A 328 18.57 16.36 -48.34
CA PRO A 328 19.94 16.88 -48.44
C PRO A 328 20.02 18.42 -48.51
N ALA A 329 21.24 18.92 -48.25
CA ALA A 329 21.61 20.29 -47.93
C ALA A 329 21.30 21.41 -48.96
N SER A 330 21.07 22.65 -48.48
CA SER A 330 21.92 23.86 -48.65
C SER A 330 21.20 25.23 -48.74
N ALA A 331 21.61 26.15 -47.83
CA ALA A 331 21.73 27.62 -48.02
C ALA A 331 20.47 28.53 -48.16
N PRO A 332 20.57 29.86 -47.85
CA PRO A 332 19.49 30.62 -47.18
C PRO A 332 19.10 31.97 -47.90
N PRO A 333 18.73 33.08 -47.21
CA PRO A 333 17.35 33.42 -46.82
C PRO A 333 16.84 34.79 -47.37
N SER A 334 15.53 35.10 -47.22
CA SER A 334 15.00 36.46 -47.45
C SER A 334 13.89 36.88 -46.47
N ARG A 335 13.86 38.18 -46.13
CA ARG A 335 13.06 38.85 -45.07
C ARG A 335 11.77 39.54 -45.68
N PRO A 336 10.98 40.42 -45.00
CA PRO A 336 9.51 40.37 -45.06
C PRO A 336 8.84 41.70 -45.52
N PRO A 337 7.51 41.83 -45.37
CA PRO A 337 6.89 43.06 -44.84
C PRO A 337 5.79 42.73 -43.77
N SER A 338 5.33 43.57 -42.83
CA SER A 338 5.15 45.04 -42.71
C SER A 338 3.87 45.58 -43.40
N ILE A 339 3.06 46.49 -42.84
CA ILE A 339 2.98 47.16 -41.51
C ILE A 339 1.53 47.69 -41.34
N ALA A 340 0.93 47.69 -40.13
CA ALA A 340 -0.01 48.75 -39.70
C ALA A 340 -0.40 48.72 -38.20
N VAL A 341 -0.54 49.91 -37.61
CA VAL A 341 -0.87 50.19 -36.19
C VAL A 341 -2.12 51.09 -36.14
N ALA A 342 -2.93 50.98 -35.09
CA ALA A 342 -3.83 52.05 -34.66
C ALA A 342 -3.91 52.12 -33.13
N SER A 343 -3.85 53.34 -32.58
CA SER A 343 -3.99 53.67 -31.16
C SER A 343 -4.92 54.87 -31.01
N PRO A 344 -5.60 55.03 -29.87
CA PRO A 344 -5.51 56.33 -29.22
C PRO A 344 -5.37 56.33 -27.68
N THR A 345 -5.04 57.54 -27.22
CA THR A 345 -4.62 58.08 -25.92
C THR A 345 -5.66 58.05 -24.76
N PRO A 346 -5.27 58.43 -23.50
CA PRO A 346 -5.82 57.86 -22.27
C PRO A 346 -6.87 58.72 -21.51
N ILE A 347 -7.62 58.08 -20.61
CA ILE A 347 -8.43 58.72 -19.55
C ILE A 347 -8.27 57.94 -18.23
N LEU A 348 -8.44 58.63 -17.09
CA LEU A 348 -8.15 58.20 -15.71
C LEU A 348 -8.72 56.82 -15.31
N ALA A 349 -7.91 56.04 -14.60
CA ALA A 349 -8.36 54.88 -13.82
C ALA A 349 -8.43 55.24 -12.32
N ALA A 350 -9.62 55.21 -11.73
CA ALA A 350 -9.81 55.25 -10.29
C ALA A 350 -9.48 53.87 -9.68
N ALA A 351 -9.04 53.84 -8.43
CA ALA A 351 -8.68 52.60 -7.74
C ALA A 351 -9.91 51.72 -7.46
N LEU A 352 -9.90 50.48 -7.96
CA LEU A 352 -10.81 49.41 -7.56
C LEU A 352 -10.04 48.09 -7.46
N SER A 353 -10.08 47.48 -6.28
CA SER A 353 -9.55 46.15 -6.00
C SER A 353 -10.32 45.08 -6.77
N PRO A 354 -9.69 43.93 -7.15
CA PRO A 354 -10.43 42.81 -7.73
C PRO A 354 -11.45 42.25 -6.70
N PRO A 355 -12.61 41.75 -7.15
CA PRO A 355 -13.63 41.20 -6.26
C PRO A 355 -13.17 39.89 -5.63
N VAL A 356 -13.32 39.78 -4.30
CA VAL A 356 -13.19 38.51 -3.59
C VAL A 356 -14.42 37.66 -3.90
N VAL A 357 -14.22 36.47 -4.48
CA VAL A 357 -15.32 35.54 -4.73
C VAL A 357 -15.67 34.81 -3.43
N THR A 358 -16.92 34.96 -2.99
CA THR A 358 -17.45 34.39 -1.75
C THR A 358 -18.59 33.43 -2.04
N GLU A 359 -18.63 32.28 -1.35
CA GLU A 359 -19.69 31.28 -1.44
C GLU A 359 -20.38 31.12 -0.08
N THR A 360 -21.69 30.89 -0.08
CA THR A 360 -22.45 30.60 1.14
C THR A 360 -22.57 29.09 1.35
N VAL A 361 -22.10 28.60 2.49
CA VAL A 361 -22.19 27.20 2.91
C VAL A 361 -23.11 27.04 4.13
N ILE A 362 -23.64 25.82 4.32
CA ILE A 362 -24.42 25.47 5.52
C ILE A 362 -23.49 24.82 6.55
N MET A 363 -23.46 25.37 7.76
CA MET A 363 -22.69 24.89 8.91
C MET A 363 -23.35 23.65 9.56
N PRO A 364 -22.64 22.89 10.42
CA PRO A 364 -23.20 21.71 11.09
C PRO A 364 -24.51 21.98 11.85
N SER A 365 -24.66 23.17 12.46
CA SER A 365 -25.90 23.60 13.14
C SER A 365 -27.10 23.85 12.21
N GLY A 366 -26.86 24.00 10.89
CA GLY A 366 -27.81 24.52 9.91
C GLY A 366 -27.72 26.03 9.66
N ALA A 367 -26.88 26.77 10.40
CA ALA A 367 -26.58 28.17 10.12
C ALA A 367 -25.93 28.34 8.73
N SER A 368 -26.14 29.50 8.08
CA SER A 368 -25.49 29.83 6.79
C SER A 368 -24.29 30.74 7.02
N MET A 369 -23.16 30.41 6.42
CA MET A 369 -21.90 31.16 6.54
C MET A 369 -21.34 31.50 5.17
N THR A 370 -20.96 32.75 4.96
CA THR A 370 -20.29 33.21 3.72
C THR A 370 -18.78 33.08 3.88
N LEU A 371 -18.14 32.25 3.05
CA LEU A 371 -16.71 31.97 3.05
C LEU A 371 -16.03 32.50 1.79
N CYS A 372 -14.79 32.98 1.92
CA CYS A 372 -13.95 33.29 0.77
C CYS A 372 -13.48 31.97 0.11
N ILE A 373 -13.53 31.89 -1.22
CA ILE A 373 -12.96 30.75 -1.94
C ILE A 373 -11.44 30.68 -1.67
N PRO A 374 -10.83 29.51 -1.42
CA PRO A 374 -9.41 29.37 -1.02
C PRO A 374 -8.33 29.86 -2.00
N VAL A 375 -8.65 30.60 -3.08
CA VAL A 375 -7.67 31.04 -4.09
C VAL A 375 -7.96 32.48 -4.58
N SER A 376 -7.26 33.46 -4.01
CA SER A 376 -6.93 34.73 -4.70
C SER A 376 -5.95 35.60 -3.91
N ARG A 377 -4.72 35.77 -4.42
CA ARG A 377 -4.06 37.09 -4.48
C ARG A 377 -2.85 37.09 -5.42
N ALA A 378 -3.01 37.78 -6.54
CA ALA A 378 -1.89 38.33 -7.29
C ALA A 378 -1.52 39.72 -6.74
N CYS A 379 -0.29 40.16 -7.02
CA CYS A 379 0.28 41.49 -6.74
C CYS A 379 0.59 41.83 -5.27
N LEU A 380 1.87 41.97 -4.95
CA LEU A 380 2.42 43.11 -4.21
C LEU A 380 3.90 43.32 -4.58
N SER A 381 4.27 44.57 -4.88
CA SER A 381 5.65 45.02 -5.12
C SER A 381 6.36 45.43 -3.81
N PRO A 382 7.70 45.49 -3.76
CA PRO A 382 8.45 45.61 -2.49
C PRO A 382 8.61 47.04 -1.94
N MET A 383 9.11 47.10 -0.70
CA MET A 383 9.74 48.23 0.06
C MET A 383 8.91 48.82 1.23
N PRO A 384 9.55 49.35 2.30
CA PRO A 384 10.94 49.21 2.76
C PRO A 384 11.06 48.65 4.20
N ALA A 385 12.29 48.44 4.68
CA ALA A 385 12.57 48.02 6.06
C ALA A 385 12.28 49.13 7.10
N ALA A 386 11.98 48.73 8.33
CA ALA A 386 11.93 49.58 9.51
C ALA A 386 12.73 48.93 10.67
N GLU A 387 13.38 49.77 11.46
CA GLU A 387 14.45 49.39 12.40
C GLU A 387 13.95 49.00 13.80
N GLY A 388 14.76 48.25 14.57
CA GLY A 388 14.83 48.44 16.03
C GLY A 388 14.81 47.18 16.91
N CYS A 389 15.96 46.89 17.54
CA CYS A 389 16.14 46.34 18.89
C CYS A 389 15.59 44.92 19.22
N CYS A 390 16.30 44.03 19.92
CA CYS A 390 17.65 44.03 20.51
C CYS A 390 18.18 42.57 20.61
N ALA A 391 19.49 42.43 20.85
CA ALA A 391 20.22 41.16 20.75
C ALA A 391 20.00 40.14 21.90
N ALA A 392 20.26 38.87 21.59
CA ALA A 392 20.83 37.88 22.50
C ALA A 392 21.88 37.05 21.71
N GLU A 393 23.06 36.86 22.30
CA GLU A 393 24.26 36.44 21.57
C GLU A 393 24.34 34.92 21.31
N TYR A 394 24.91 34.55 20.16
CA TYR A 394 25.21 33.16 19.78
C TYR A 394 26.72 32.98 19.69
N VAL A 395 27.28 32.02 20.45
CA VAL A 395 28.73 31.74 20.44
C VAL A 395 29.09 30.82 19.27
N LYS A 396 29.98 31.28 18.39
CA LYS A 396 30.59 30.47 17.32
C LYS A 396 31.77 29.63 17.84
N PRO A 397 31.99 28.43 17.29
CA PRO A 397 33.32 27.89 17.01
C PRO A 397 33.73 28.17 15.55
N GLU A 398 35.00 28.46 15.32
CA GLU A 398 35.58 28.69 13.99
C GLU A 398 36.07 27.40 13.32
N GLY A 399 36.11 27.41 11.99
CA GLY A 399 36.67 26.30 11.19
C GLY A 399 36.32 26.47 9.71
N GLY A 400 37.15 27.21 8.97
CA GLY A 400 36.83 27.62 7.59
C GLY A 400 37.10 26.53 6.54
N VAL A 401 36.18 26.42 5.57
CA VAL A 401 36.44 25.82 4.25
C VAL A 401 35.78 26.71 3.19
N GLN A 402 36.58 27.04 2.17
CA GLN A 402 36.31 27.62 0.84
C GLN A 402 34.92 28.20 0.51
N ASP A 403 34.97 29.40 -0.07
CA ASP A 403 33.89 30.21 -0.60
C ASP A 403 32.86 29.43 -1.44
N MET A 404 31.65 29.26 -0.88
CA MET A 404 30.44 28.81 -1.57
C MET A 404 29.37 29.93 -1.58
N GLY A 405 29.78 31.18 -1.82
CA GLY A 405 28.85 32.30 -1.93
C GLY A 405 27.85 32.19 -3.08
N ASP A 406 28.32 31.83 -4.29
CA ASP A 406 27.53 32.04 -5.52
C ASP A 406 26.53 30.92 -5.88
N VAL A 407 26.74 29.67 -5.45
CA VAL A 407 25.88 28.53 -5.84
C VAL A 407 24.54 28.50 -5.09
N ALA A 408 24.37 29.33 -4.06
CA ALA A 408 23.11 29.48 -3.34
C ALA A 408 22.03 30.26 -4.13
N THR A 409 22.38 30.82 -5.29
CA THR A 409 21.45 31.58 -6.15
C THR A 409 21.08 30.81 -7.41
N VAL A 410 19.86 31.04 -7.93
CA VAL A 410 19.40 30.44 -9.20
C VAL A 410 20.34 30.81 -10.36
N ALA A 411 20.83 32.06 -10.40
CA ALA A 411 21.78 32.52 -11.40
C ALA A 411 23.10 31.72 -11.37
N GLY A 412 23.74 31.61 -10.19
CA GLY A 412 24.99 30.85 -10.04
C GLY A 412 24.83 29.35 -10.32
N PHE A 413 23.67 28.77 -9.96
CA PHE A 413 23.32 27.40 -10.33
C PHE A 413 23.18 27.21 -11.85
N LEU A 414 22.44 28.09 -12.55
CA LEU A 414 22.28 28.01 -14.00
C LEU A 414 23.62 28.20 -14.74
N ALA A 415 24.46 29.13 -14.27
CA ALA A 415 25.82 29.31 -14.78
C ALA A 415 26.69 28.05 -14.62
N SER A 416 26.59 27.37 -13.48
CA SER A 416 27.32 26.10 -13.24
C SER A 416 26.95 24.97 -14.21
N LEU A 417 25.78 25.04 -14.84
CA LEU A 417 25.29 24.08 -15.84
C LEU A 417 25.48 24.55 -17.30
N GLY A 418 25.93 25.80 -17.50
CA GLY A 418 26.00 26.48 -18.81
C GLY A 418 24.62 26.76 -19.40
N LEU A 419 23.66 27.16 -18.56
CA LEU A 419 22.25 27.42 -18.90
C LEU A 419 21.81 28.85 -18.57
N ASP A 420 22.74 29.81 -18.58
CA ASP A 420 22.57 31.22 -18.23
C ASP A 420 21.39 31.89 -18.98
N HIS A 421 21.18 31.49 -20.24
CA HIS A 421 20.08 31.96 -21.10
C HIS A 421 18.66 31.59 -20.58
N LEU A 422 18.54 30.74 -19.56
CA LEU A 422 17.28 30.43 -18.90
C LEU A 422 17.02 31.32 -17.67
N GLN A 423 17.96 32.19 -17.27
CA GLN A 423 17.83 33.03 -16.08
C GLN A 423 16.61 33.96 -16.17
N GLU A 424 16.41 34.68 -17.29
CA GLU A 424 15.24 35.55 -17.48
C GLU A 424 13.91 34.78 -17.39
N LEU A 425 13.89 33.50 -17.79
CA LEU A 425 12.72 32.64 -17.70
C LEU A 425 12.46 32.23 -16.25
N PHE A 426 13.49 31.82 -15.51
CA PHE A 426 13.39 31.46 -14.10
C PHE A 426 13.03 32.66 -13.22
N GLU A 427 13.54 33.86 -13.54
CA GLU A 427 13.16 35.10 -12.86
C GLU A 427 11.72 35.52 -13.21
N ARG A 428 11.29 35.41 -14.47
CA ARG A 428 9.91 35.75 -14.87
C ARG A 428 8.87 34.83 -14.22
N GLU A 429 9.15 33.53 -14.19
CA GLU A 429 8.26 32.52 -13.58
C GLU A 429 8.52 32.34 -12.06
N GLN A 430 9.44 33.11 -11.46
CA GLN A 430 9.80 33.11 -10.03
C GLN A 430 10.22 31.73 -9.48
N ILE A 431 10.99 30.97 -10.26
CA ILE A 431 11.41 29.61 -9.94
C ILE A 431 12.69 29.63 -9.11
N THR A 432 12.56 29.32 -7.83
CA THR A 432 13.67 29.15 -6.88
C THR A 432 14.25 27.72 -6.93
N LEU A 433 15.40 27.49 -6.28
CA LEU A 433 16.10 26.19 -6.33
C LEU A 433 15.32 25.06 -5.63
N ASP A 434 14.56 25.38 -4.59
CA ASP A 434 13.63 24.48 -3.90
C ASP A 434 12.42 24.13 -4.78
N ILE A 435 11.83 25.09 -5.51
CA ILE A 435 10.80 24.81 -6.51
C ILE A 435 11.37 23.90 -7.60
N LEU A 436 12.56 24.23 -8.13
CA LEU A 436 13.22 23.44 -9.18
C LEU A 436 13.49 21.99 -8.74
N ALA A 437 13.81 21.74 -7.46
CA ALA A 437 14.03 20.41 -6.93
C ALA A 437 12.78 19.52 -6.96
N GLU A 438 11.58 20.12 -7.01
CA GLU A 438 10.30 19.41 -7.11
C GLU A 438 9.71 19.39 -8.53
N MET A 439 10.30 20.11 -9.49
CA MET A 439 9.79 20.20 -10.86
C MET A 439 10.20 18.99 -11.72
N GLY A 440 9.20 18.32 -12.28
CA GLY A 440 9.39 17.26 -13.26
C GLY A 440 9.68 17.77 -14.67
N HIS A 441 9.94 16.82 -15.57
CA HIS A 441 10.19 17.11 -16.98
C HIS A 441 9.02 17.83 -17.67
N GLU A 442 7.76 17.61 -17.26
CA GLU A 442 6.61 18.29 -17.86
C GLU A 442 6.36 19.67 -17.25
N ASP A 443 6.64 19.90 -15.96
CA ASP A 443 6.56 21.22 -15.35
C ASP A 443 7.57 22.18 -16.00
N LEU A 444 8.82 21.72 -16.16
CA LEU A 444 9.86 22.49 -16.86
C LEU A 444 9.53 22.76 -18.35
N LYS A 445 8.71 21.91 -18.97
CA LYS A 445 8.26 22.09 -20.36
C LYS A 445 7.14 23.13 -20.45
N GLN A 446 6.23 23.15 -19.48
CA GLN A 446 5.11 24.11 -19.42
C GLN A 446 5.60 25.56 -19.23
N ILE A 447 6.64 25.78 -18.41
CA ILE A 447 7.27 27.11 -18.24
C ILE A 447 8.10 27.58 -19.46
N GLY A 448 8.31 26.71 -20.46
CA GLY A 448 8.99 27.04 -21.72
C GLY A 448 10.38 26.41 -21.93
N VAL A 449 10.91 25.59 -21.00
CA VAL A 449 12.17 24.84 -21.24
C VAL A 449 11.89 23.61 -22.12
N SER A 450 11.56 23.85 -23.39
CA SER A 450 11.12 22.80 -24.33
C SER A 450 12.18 21.72 -24.59
N ALA A 451 13.45 22.11 -24.69
CA ALA A 451 14.56 21.21 -24.98
C ALA A 451 14.81 20.19 -23.84
N TYR A 452 14.62 18.90 -24.14
CA TYR A 452 14.78 17.81 -23.16
C TYR A 452 16.17 17.80 -22.49
N GLY A 453 17.23 18.05 -23.26
CA GLY A 453 18.60 18.10 -22.73
C GLY A 453 18.84 19.19 -21.69
N TYR A 454 18.12 20.31 -21.75
CA TYR A 454 18.19 21.36 -20.74
C TYR A 454 17.41 20.97 -19.49
N ARG A 455 16.17 20.46 -19.65
CA ARG A 455 15.37 19.91 -18.54
C ARG A 455 16.12 18.81 -17.77
N HIS A 456 16.74 17.87 -18.48
CA HIS A 456 17.52 16.79 -17.87
C HIS A 456 18.76 17.31 -17.13
N LYS A 457 19.47 18.31 -17.69
CA LYS A 457 20.60 18.96 -17.00
C LYS A 457 20.16 19.68 -15.72
N LEU A 458 19.02 20.37 -15.74
CA LEU A 458 18.48 21.09 -14.58
C LEU A 458 18.13 20.12 -13.44
N ILE A 459 17.31 19.09 -13.73
CA ILE A 459 16.89 18.08 -12.74
C ILE A 459 18.12 17.34 -12.17
N LYS A 460 19.00 16.82 -13.02
CA LYS A 460 20.20 16.12 -12.57
C LYS A 460 21.21 17.04 -11.87
N GLY A 461 21.19 18.33 -12.18
CA GLY A 461 22.00 19.36 -11.52
C GLY A 461 21.50 19.63 -10.10
N ILE A 462 20.19 19.78 -9.92
CA ILE A 462 19.59 20.09 -8.62
C ILE A 462 19.65 18.86 -7.68
N ASP A 463 19.42 17.65 -8.19
CA ASP A 463 19.64 16.39 -7.46
C ASP A 463 21.07 16.32 -6.88
N LYS A 464 22.06 16.71 -7.69
CA LYS A 464 23.48 16.71 -7.29
C LYS A 464 23.77 17.80 -6.26
N LEU A 465 23.15 18.97 -6.38
CA LEU A 465 23.27 20.06 -5.40
C LEU A 465 22.71 19.62 -4.05
N CYS A 466 21.48 19.11 -4.01
CA CYS A 466 20.83 18.56 -2.83
C CYS A 466 21.63 17.42 -2.19
N SER A 467 22.21 16.53 -3.01
CA SER A 467 23.07 15.42 -2.54
C SER A 467 24.40 15.90 -1.91
N SER A 468 24.88 17.09 -2.25
CA SER A 468 26.14 17.64 -1.73
C SER A 468 25.99 18.43 -0.43
N ALA A 469 24.79 18.95 -0.13
CA ALA A 469 24.50 19.81 1.01
C ALA A 469 24.10 19.02 2.29
N GLY A 470 24.89 17.99 2.62
CA GLY A 470 24.54 16.96 3.60
C GLY A 470 23.95 17.45 4.94
N THR A 471 22.81 16.86 5.32
CA THR A 471 22.22 16.87 6.67
C THR A 471 21.73 18.23 7.22
N LEU A 472 21.68 19.31 6.43
CA LEU A 472 21.06 20.58 6.87
C LEU A 472 19.64 20.85 6.32
N TRP A 473 19.14 20.03 5.38
CA TRP A 473 17.76 20.12 4.91
C TRP A 473 16.85 19.21 5.74
N MET A 474 16.42 19.69 6.91
CA MET A 474 15.22 19.17 7.57
C MET A 474 14.01 19.52 6.70
N HIS A 475 13.42 18.52 6.03
CA HIS A 475 12.29 18.70 5.10
C HIS A 475 11.21 19.66 5.63
N PRO A 476 11.05 20.85 5.01
CA PRO A 476 9.85 21.64 5.11
C PRO A 476 8.79 21.08 4.14
N SER A 477 7.52 21.26 4.52
CA SER A 477 6.33 21.34 3.66
C SER A 477 6.44 21.06 2.15
N ASN A 478 5.71 20.04 1.70
CA ASN A 478 5.05 20.00 0.38
C ASN A 478 4.42 21.38 0.06
N PRO A 479 4.84 22.10 -1.00
CA PRO A 479 4.41 23.48 -1.28
C PRO A 479 2.96 23.58 -1.77
N GLY A 480 2.28 22.45 -1.99
CA GLY A 480 0.88 22.42 -2.42
C GLY A 480 -0.15 22.79 -1.33
N THR A 481 0.19 22.74 -0.04
CA THR A 481 -0.73 23.06 1.07
C THR A 481 -0.19 24.18 1.96
N LEU A 482 -0.85 25.33 1.95
CA LEU A 482 -0.65 26.38 2.95
C LEU A 482 -1.63 26.21 4.10
N LEU A 483 -1.15 26.41 5.33
CA LEU A 483 -1.97 26.51 6.54
C LEU A 483 -1.91 27.95 7.04
N VAL A 484 -3.03 28.65 6.95
CA VAL A 484 -3.14 30.07 7.33
C VAL A 484 -3.79 30.15 8.71
N ASP A 485 -3.03 30.58 9.71
CA ASP A 485 -3.55 30.75 11.07
C ASP A 485 -4.60 31.88 11.09
N LEU A 486 -5.81 31.57 11.57
CA LEU A 486 -6.86 32.55 11.77
C LEU A 486 -6.68 33.25 13.13
N LEU A 487 -6.85 34.57 13.16
CA LEU A 487 -6.83 35.36 14.40
C LEU A 487 -8.17 35.20 15.14
N GLY A 488 -8.15 35.28 16.47
CA GLY A 488 -9.37 35.10 17.30
C GLY A 488 -10.48 36.12 17.04
N GLU A 489 -10.14 37.30 16.50
CA GLU A 489 -11.09 38.34 16.09
C GLU A 489 -11.67 38.12 14.67
N ASP A 490 -11.20 37.11 13.94
CA ASP A 490 -11.72 36.79 12.61
C ASP A 490 -13.13 36.20 12.73
N LYS A 491 -14.03 36.63 11.82
CA LYS A 491 -15.38 36.07 11.73
C LYS A 491 -15.36 34.59 11.34
N GLU A 492 -14.37 34.16 10.56
CA GLU A 492 -14.17 32.73 10.28
C GLU A 492 -13.75 31.96 11.53
N PHE A 493 -12.88 32.52 12.39
CA PHE A 493 -12.49 31.90 13.65
C PHE A 493 -13.69 31.77 14.60
N MET A 494 -14.39 32.89 14.87
CA MET A 494 -15.50 32.92 15.83
C MET A 494 -16.64 31.96 15.45
N ALA A 495 -17.00 31.87 14.17
CA ALA A 495 -18.05 30.96 13.70
C ALA A 495 -17.62 29.48 13.80
N VAL A 496 -16.36 29.15 13.48
CA VAL A 496 -15.84 27.79 13.63
C VAL A 496 -15.71 27.40 15.11
N GLU A 497 -15.34 28.35 15.98
CA GLU A 497 -15.38 28.15 17.43
C GLU A 497 -16.80 27.91 17.93
N GLU A 498 -17.77 28.77 17.61
CA GLU A 498 -19.16 28.66 18.07
C GLU A 498 -19.77 27.31 17.66
N GLU A 499 -19.63 26.95 16.38
CA GLU A 499 -20.06 25.64 15.86
C GLU A 499 -19.40 24.49 16.61
N MET A 500 -18.07 24.55 16.82
CA MET A 500 -17.36 23.49 17.54
C MET A 500 -17.83 23.38 19.00
N GLN A 501 -17.95 24.50 19.72
CA GLN A 501 -18.44 24.52 21.10
C GLN A 501 -19.88 23.97 21.19
N SER A 502 -20.74 24.22 20.19
CA SER A 502 -22.10 23.66 20.15
C SER A 502 -22.15 22.12 20.11
N THR A 503 -21.08 21.45 19.64
CA THR A 503 -21.01 19.99 19.56
C THR A 503 -20.72 19.30 20.89
N ILE A 504 -20.11 20.00 21.86
CA ILE A 504 -19.69 19.34 23.10
C ILE A 504 -20.91 18.92 23.92
N ARG A 505 -20.79 17.76 24.55
CA ARG A 505 -21.71 17.31 25.59
C ARG A 505 -20.97 17.19 26.89
N GLU A 506 -21.67 17.48 27.97
CA GLU A 506 -21.19 17.21 29.31
C GLU A 506 -20.82 15.72 29.40
N HIS A 507 -19.57 15.46 29.79
CA HIS A 507 -19.10 14.11 30.04
C HIS A 507 -18.26 14.10 31.32
N ARG A 508 -18.43 13.05 32.11
CA ARG A 508 -17.69 12.85 33.36
C ARG A 508 -16.54 11.88 33.13
N ASP A 509 -15.34 12.28 33.53
CA ASP A 509 -14.23 11.34 33.70
C ASP A 509 -14.28 10.74 35.11
N ASN A 510 -14.46 9.43 35.17
CA ASN A 510 -14.29 8.64 36.39
C ASN A 510 -12.88 8.02 36.48
N GLY A 511 -11.98 8.37 35.55
CA GLY A 511 -10.57 7.98 35.50
C GLY A 511 -9.63 8.94 36.24
N HIS A 512 -8.37 8.96 35.82
CA HIS A 512 -7.28 9.67 36.50
C HIS A 512 -7.42 11.19 36.51
N SER A 513 -8.13 11.79 35.55
CA SER A 513 -8.26 13.25 35.48
C SER A 513 -9.43 13.76 36.32
N GLY A 514 -10.50 12.98 36.41
CA GLY A 514 -11.64 13.20 37.30
C GLY A 514 -12.53 14.40 36.94
N GLY A 515 -13.81 14.33 37.29
CA GLY A 515 -14.72 15.48 37.21
C GLY A 515 -15.44 15.64 35.87
N ILE A 516 -16.04 16.82 35.66
CA ILE A 516 -16.96 17.10 34.56
C ILE A 516 -16.26 17.96 33.51
N PHE A 517 -16.43 17.61 32.23
CA PHE A 517 -15.86 18.30 31.08
C PHE A 517 -17.00 18.72 30.14
N CYS A 518 -17.08 20.02 29.84
CA CYS A 518 -18.19 20.60 29.07
C CYS A 518 -17.78 21.77 28.16
N ARG A 519 -16.48 22.05 27.99
CA ARG A 519 -15.97 23.10 27.09
C ARG A 519 -14.71 22.65 26.36
N TYR A 520 -14.55 23.06 25.09
CA TYR A 520 -13.27 22.98 24.40
C TYR A 520 -12.43 24.24 24.67
N ASN A 521 -11.13 24.07 24.85
CA ASN A 521 -10.17 25.15 24.74
C ASN A 521 -9.60 25.11 23.32
N ILE A 522 -9.99 26.03 22.45
CA ILE A 522 -9.50 26.07 21.06
C ILE A 522 -8.16 26.79 21.04
N VAL A 523 -7.11 26.03 20.76
CA VAL A 523 -5.72 26.52 20.77
C VAL A 523 -5.39 27.24 19.47
N ARG A 524 -5.89 26.73 18.34
CA ARG A 524 -5.63 27.30 17.00
C ARG A 524 -6.64 26.81 15.97
N ILE A 525 -7.07 27.69 15.06
CA ILE A 525 -7.79 27.31 13.84
C ILE A 525 -6.92 27.75 12.65
N GLN A 526 -6.64 26.83 11.74
CA GLN A 526 -5.84 27.10 10.53
C GLN A 526 -6.71 26.84 9.30
N LYS A 527 -6.87 27.82 8.42
CA LYS A 527 -7.51 27.62 7.12
C LYS A 527 -6.55 26.86 6.20
N VAL A 528 -7.02 25.77 5.64
CA VAL A 528 -6.26 24.94 4.69
C VAL A 528 -6.46 25.51 3.29
N GLN A 529 -5.36 25.83 2.61
CA GLN A 529 -5.35 26.27 1.23
C GLN A 529 -4.50 25.28 0.42
N ASN A 530 -5.16 24.34 -0.27
CA ASN A 530 -4.49 23.48 -1.25
C ASN A 530 -5.23 23.51 -2.58
N ARG A 531 -4.58 24.09 -3.59
CA ARG A 531 -5.13 24.26 -4.93
C ARG A 531 -5.51 22.93 -5.60
N LYS A 532 -4.64 21.92 -5.54
CA LYS A 532 -4.88 20.60 -6.15
C LYS A 532 -6.04 19.84 -5.48
N LEU A 533 -6.25 20.05 -4.17
CA LEU A 533 -7.41 19.49 -3.46
C LEU A 533 -8.69 20.26 -3.79
N TRP A 534 -8.60 21.60 -3.86
CA TRP A 534 -9.73 22.46 -4.20
C TRP A 534 -10.23 22.23 -5.63
N GLU A 535 -9.33 22.06 -6.60
CA GLU A 535 -9.68 21.76 -8.01
C GLU A 535 -10.41 20.41 -8.12
N ARG A 536 -9.92 19.34 -7.47
CA ARG A 536 -10.59 18.03 -7.43
C ARG A 536 -11.96 18.10 -6.75
N TYR A 537 -12.04 18.79 -5.61
CA TYR A 537 -13.31 19.01 -4.91
C TYR A 537 -14.30 19.78 -5.77
N SER A 538 -13.86 20.86 -6.44
CA SER A 538 -14.70 21.70 -7.30
C SER A 538 -15.23 20.92 -8.50
N HIS A 539 -14.39 20.08 -9.12
CA HIS A 539 -14.82 19.17 -10.19
C HIS A 539 -15.89 18.20 -9.69
N ARG A 540 -15.65 17.51 -8.57
CA ARG A 540 -16.62 16.55 -8.02
C ARG A 540 -17.91 17.22 -7.55
N ARG A 541 -17.84 18.44 -7.03
CA ARG A 541 -18.99 19.29 -6.70
C ARG A 541 -19.84 19.61 -7.92
N GLN A 542 -19.21 19.92 -9.05
CA GLN A 542 -19.90 20.18 -10.31
C GLN A 542 -20.67 18.94 -10.79
N GLU A 543 -20.02 17.77 -10.84
CA GLU A 543 -20.66 16.49 -11.19
C GLU A 543 -21.88 16.18 -10.31
N VAL A 544 -21.74 16.31 -8.98
CA VAL A 544 -22.84 16.10 -8.02
C VAL A 544 -23.98 17.09 -8.25
N SER A 545 -23.69 18.34 -8.63
CA SER A 545 -24.71 19.33 -8.93
C SER A 545 -25.51 18.98 -10.20
N GLU A 546 -24.86 18.52 -11.26
CA GLU A 546 -25.49 18.13 -12.53
C GLU A 546 -26.42 16.94 -12.33
N GLU A 547 -26.00 15.95 -11.54
CA GLU A 547 -26.83 14.81 -11.15
C GLU A 547 -28.04 15.22 -10.28
N ASN A 548 -27.95 16.33 -9.55
CA ASN A 548 -28.94 16.79 -8.58
C ASN A 548 -29.60 18.12 -8.95
N SER A 549 -30.07 18.24 -10.21
CA SER A 549 -30.88 19.39 -10.66
C SER A 549 -30.18 20.74 -10.50
N ASN A 550 -28.86 20.79 -10.72
CA ASN A 550 -27.96 21.92 -10.51
C ASN A 550 -27.87 22.39 -9.04
N GLN A 551 -28.06 21.49 -8.07
CA GLN A 551 -27.87 21.77 -6.64
C GLN A 551 -26.72 20.93 -6.06
N ALA A 552 -25.62 21.60 -5.73
CA ALA A 552 -24.39 20.99 -5.21
C ALA A 552 -24.48 20.44 -3.76
N ASN A 553 -25.54 20.79 -3.01
CA ASN A 553 -25.79 20.38 -1.62
C ASN A 553 -24.55 20.46 -0.71
N GLU A 554 -23.85 21.59 -0.72
CA GLU A 554 -22.67 21.77 0.12
C GLU A 554 -23.04 21.93 1.61
N ARG A 555 -22.31 21.22 2.47
CA ARG A 555 -22.38 21.35 3.93
C ARG A 555 -20.99 21.28 4.54
N MET A 556 -20.79 22.01 5.64
CA MET A 556 -19.63 21.88 6.48
C MET A 556 -19.85 20.75 7.50
N LEU A 557 -18.86 19.88 7.68
CA LEU A 557 -18.95 18.67 8.50
C LEU A 557 -17.64 18.44 9.26
N PHE A 558 -17.74 18.18 10.57
CA PHE A 558 -16.59 17.83 11.39
C PHE A 558 -16.11 16.39 11.11
N HIS A 559 -14.81 16.20 10.95
CA HIS A 559 -14.17 14.92 10.62
C HIS A 559 -12.96 14.67 11.54
N GLY A 560 -13.11 13.73 12.48
CA GLY A 560 -12.01 13.24 13.33
C GLY A 560 -11.34 12.03 12.69
N SER A 561 -10.01 12.06 12.54
CA SER A 561 -9.24 10.98 11.93
C SER A 561 -7.82 10.89 12.49
N PRO A 562 -7.24 9.69 12.62
CA PRO A 562 -5.83 9.54 12.96
C PRO A 562 -4.89 9.94 11.80
N PHE A 563 -5.42 10.18 10.60
CA PHE A 563 -4.67 10.50 9.38
C PHE A 563 -4.77 11.98 8.97
N ILE A 564 -5.12 12.90 9.89
CA ILE A 564 -5.32 14.33 9.60
C ILE A 564 -4.19 14.95 8.78
N ASN A 565 -2.92 14.70 9.12
CA ASN A 565 -1.78 15.22 8.36
C ASN A 565 -1.73 14.70 6.92
N ALA A 566 -2.12 13.45 6.68
CA ALA A 566 -2.20 12.90 5.33
C ALA A 566 -3.37 13.48 4.54
N ILE A 567 -4.53 13.70 5.19
CA ILE A 567 -5.73 14.29 4.59
C ILE A 567 -5.48 15.76 4.18
N VAL A 568 -4.87 16.56 5.06
CA VAL A 568 -4.49 17.97 4.79
C VAL A 568 -3.50 18.09 3.62
N GLN A 569 -2.60 17.13 3.46
CA GLN A 569 -1.54 17.17 2.44
C GLN A 569 -1.91 16.51 1.11
N LYS A 570 -2.73 15.44 1.13
CA LYS A 570 -3.01 14.58 -0.03
C LYS A 570 -4.51 14.45 -0.37
N GLY A 571 -5.38 15.00 0.47
CA GLY A 571 -6.83 14.84 0.40
C GLY A 571 -7.30 13.51 0.99
N PHE A 572 -8.61 13.30 0.96
CA PHE A 572 -9.21 12.02 1.32
C PHE A 572 -8.97 10.99 0.21
N ASP A 573 -8.42 9.82 0.56
CA ASP A 573 -8.40 8.63 -0.31
C ASP A 573 -9.58 7.70 0.04
N GLU A 574 -9.77 6.60 -0.69
CA GLU A 574 -10.86 5.66 -0.40
C GLU A 574 -10.78 5.04 1.01
N ARG A 575 -9.58 4.92 1.60
CA ARG A 575 -9.37 4.35 2.93
C ARG A 575 -9.71 5.37 4.03
N HIS A 576 -9.25 6.61 3.88
CA HIS A 576 -9.60 7.73 4.75
C HIS A 576 -11.11 8.02 4.72
N ALA A 577 -11.72 7.95 3.53
CA ALA A 577 -13.14 8.16 3.33
C ALA A 577 -14.02 7.03 3.92
N TYR A 578 -13.64 5.76 3.72
CA TYR A 578 -14.35 4.61 4.30
C TYR A 578 -14.35 4.63 5.83
N ILE A 579 -13.20 4.97 6.44
CA ILE A 579 -13.08 5.13 7.89
C ILE A 579 -13.98 6.28 8.37
N GLY A 580 -14.05 7.40 7.68
CA GLY A 580 -15.00 8.48 8.01
C GLY A 580 -16.47 8.06 7.92
N GLY A 581 -16.84 7.36 6.83
CA GLY A 581 -18.22 6.95 6.56
C GLY A 581 -18.82 5.98 7.58
N MET A 582 -18.01 5.10 8.20
CA MET A 582 -18.49 4.14 9.20
C MET A 582 -18.89 4.77 10.54
N PHE A 583 -18.47 6.00 10.85
CA PHE A 583 -18.56 6.55 12.21
C PHE A 583 -19.28 7.89 12.35
N GLY A 584 -19.69 8.51 11.24
CA GLY A 584 -20.56 9.69 11.24
C GLY A 584 -19.80 11.01 11.31
N ALA A 585 -20.37 12.03 10.68
CA ALA A 585 -19.73 13.33 10.52
C ALA A 585 -20.00 14.24 11.74
N GLY A 586 -19.30 14.01 12.84
CA GLY A 586 -19.38 14.87 14.03
C GLY A 586 -18.45 14.41 15.16
N ILE A 587 -17.94 15.36 15.95
CA ILE A 587 -17.42 15.00 17.28
C ILE A 587 -18.60 14.83 18.21
N TYR A 588 -18.68 13.67 18.86
CA TYR A 588 -19.57 13.46 19.99
C TYR A 588 -18.83 12.74 21.12
N PHE A 589 -18.65 13.43 22.25
CA PHE A 589 -18.20 12.82 23.50
C PHE A 589 -19.42 12.37 24.30
N ALA A 590 -19.77 11.09 24.17
CA ALA A 590 -20.70 10.46 25.11
C ALA A 590 -19.90 9.91 26.30
N GLU A 591 -20.48 10.01 27.50
CA GLU A 591 -20.01 9.28 28.67
C GLU A 591 -19.85 7.79 28.27
N HIS A 592 -18.64 7.25 28.42
CA HIS A 592 -18.23 5.89 28.04
C HIS A 592 -18.01 5.59 26.53
N SER A 593 -17.98 6.57 25.62
CA SER A 593 -17.61 6.32 24.21
C SER A 593 -16.11 6.06 24.03
N SER A 594 -15.71 4.77 24.02
CA SER A 594 -14.34 4.34 23.70
C SER A 594 -13.91 4.72 22.27
N LYS A 595 -14.87 4.88 21.36
CA LYS A 595 -14.63 5.29 19.97
C LYS A 595 -14.12 6.73 19.87
N SER A 596 -14.75 7.67 20.59
CA SER A 596 -14.44 9.11 20.50
C SER A 596 -12.98 9.45 20.87
N ASN A 597 -12.34 8.65 21.73
CA ASN A 597 -10.92 8.79 22.05
C ASN A 597 -9.96 8.02 21.12
N GLN A 598 -10.41 6.96 20.43
CA GLN A 598 -9.58 6.23 19.45
C GLN A 598 -9.23 7.10 18.23
N TYR A 599 -10.13 7.98 17.79
CA TYR A 599 -9.92 8.79 16.58
C TYR A 599 -8.90 9.93 16.75
N VAL A 600 -8.59 10.32 17.99
CA VAL A 600 -7.63 11.39 18.31
C VAL A 600 -6.20 10.88 18.46
N TYR A 601 -6.02 9.63 18.95
CA TYR A 601 -4.69 9.08 19.27
C TYR A 601 -4.29 7.80 18.51
N GLY A 602 -5.09 7.33 17.56
CA GLY A 602 -4.69 6.30 16.59
C GLY A 602 -5.27 4.90 16.81
N ILE A 603 -5.20 4.10 15.74
CA ILE A 603 -5.68 2.72 15.70
C ILE A 603 -4.66 1.82 16.41
N GLY A 604 -4.92 1.53 17.69
CA GLY A 604 -4.02 0.75 18.55
C GLY A 604 -4.72 0.10 19.75
N GLY A 605 -5.99 -0.32 19.59
CA GLY A 605 -6.73 -1.03 20.66
C GLY A 605 -7.17 -0.16 21.84
N GLY A 606 -7.18 1.17 21.70
CA GLY A 606 -7.65 2.08 22.75
C GLY A 606 -6.72 2.11 23.97
N THR A 607 -5.41 2.11 23.77
CA THR A 607 -4.39 2.30 24.83
C THR A 607 -4.29 3.74 25.34
N GLY A 608 -4.83 4.72 24.60
CA GLY A 608 -4.85 6.12 24.98
C GLY A 608 -3.69 6.94 24.40
N CYS A 609 -3.51 8.17 24.91
CA CYS A 609 -2.41 9.04 24.49
C CYS A 609 -1.05 8.37 24.70
N PRO A 610 -0.15 8.30 23.69
CA PRO A 610 1.14 7.61 23.83
C PRO A 610 2.03 8.15 24.96
N MET A 611 2.00 9.47 25.18
CA MET A 611 2.81 10.15 26.20
C MET A 611 2.33 9.86 27.63
N HIS A 612 1.01 9.91 27.84
CA HIS A 612 0.41 9.83 29.18
C HIS A 612 -0.18 8.46 29.52
N LYS A 613 -0.27 7.55 28.53
CA LYS A 613 -0.90 6.22 28.61
C LYS A 613 -2.33 6.23 29.16
N ASP A 614 -3.03 7.35 28.98
CA ASP A 614 -4.39 7.57 29.44
C ASP A 614 -5.37 7.55 28.25
N ARG A 615 -6.38 6.70 28.37
CA ARG A 615 -7.49 6.53 27.41
C ARG A 615 -8.32 7.78 27.21
N SER A 616 -8.36 8.67 28.21
CA SER A 616 -9.14 9.91 28.19
C SER A 616 -8.28 11.18 28.19
N CYS A 617 -6.97 11.08 27.97
CA CYS A 617 -6.01 12.17 28.15
C CYS A 617 -6.52 13.57 27.74
N TYR A 618 -6.77 14.42 28.74
CA TYR A 618 -7.23 15.80 28.59
C TYR A 618 -6.07 16.81 28.43
N ILE A 619 -4.82 16.37 28.69
CA ILE A 619 -3.61 17.21 28.70
C ILE A 619 -3.11 17.53 27.28
N CYS A 620 -3.04 16.53 26.40
CA CYS A 620 -2.48 16.71 25.07
C CYS A 620 -3.42 17.44 24.11
N HIS A 621 -2.84 18.25 23.22
CA HIS A 621 -3.55 18.89 22.11
C HIS A 621 -4.10 17.82 21.16
N ARG A 622 -5.33 18.06 20.70
CA ARG A 622 -6.12 17.23 19.82
C ARG A 622 -6.32 17.98 18.50
N HIS A 623 -6.46 17.25 17.41
CA HIS A 623 -6.67 17.82 16.07
C HIS A 623 -8.00 17.34 15.50
N LEU A 624 -8.68 18.22 14.76
CA LEU A 624 -9.93 17.97 14.07
C LEU A 624 -9.92 18.68 12.72
N LEU A 625 -10.61 18.13 11.72
CA LEU A 625 -10.90 18.85 10.49
C LEU A 625 -12.36 19.31 10.47
N LEU A 626 -12.59 20.55 10.04
CA LEU A 626 -13.90 20.99 9.54
C LEU A 626 -13.82 20.98 8.02
N CYS A 627 -14.59 20.09 7.40
CA CYS A 627 -14.52 19.80 5.97
C CYS A 627 -15.73 20.36 5.25
N ARG A 628 -15.52 20.90 4.06
CA ARG A 628 -16.57 21.23 3.10
C ARG A 628 -16.91 19.96 2.31
N VAL A 629 -18.17 19.55 2.28
CA VAL A 629 -18.61 18.28 1.71
C VAL A 629 -19.79 18.50 0.77
N THR A 630 -19.75 17.93 -0.43
CA THR A 630 -20.86 17.95 -1.41
C THR A 630 -21.67 16.65 -1.32
N LEU A 631 -22.99 16.77 -1.13
CA LEU A 631 -23.87 15.63 -0.83
C LEU A 631 -24.71 15.22 -2.04
N GLY A 632 -24.60 13.93 -2.43
CA GLY A 632 -25.43 13.35 -3.48
C GLY A 632 -26.88 13.15 -3.05
N LYS A 633 -27.68 12.54 -3.93
CA LYS A 633 -29.07 12.19 -3.61
C LYS A 633 -29.11 11.29 -2.36
N SER A 634 -29.97 11.67 -1.42
CA SER A 634 -30.10 11.01 -0.11
C SER A 634 -31.09 9.85 -0.15
N PHE A 635 -30.74 8.74 0.53
CA PHE A 635 -31.60 7.55 0.65
C PHE A 635 -32.12 7.36 2.07
N LEU A 636 -33.39 6.97 2.20
CA LEU A 636 -34.01 6.64 3.49
C LEU A 636 -33.60 5.23 3.96
N GLN A 637 -33.31 5.14 5.26
CA GLN A 637 -32.55 4.07 5.91
C GLN A 637 -33.09 2.63 5.77
N PHE A 638 -34.36 2.42 5.42
CA PHE A 638 -34.97 1.08 5.30
C PHE A 638 -34.35 0.18 4.21
N SER A 639 -33.55 0.74 3.29
CA SER A 639 -32.85 -0.02 2.24
C SER A 639 -31.35 -0.24 2.50
N ALA A 640 -30.79 0.32 3.59
CA ALA A 640 -29.34 0.37 3.81
C ALA A 640 -28.66 -1.01 3.95
N MET A 641 -29.38 -2.03 4.44
CA MET A 641 -28.88 -3.41 4.56
C MET A 641 -28.50 -4.08 3.22
N LYS A 642 -28.89 -3.51 2.07
CA LYS A 642 -28.50 -4.03 0.74
C LYS A 642 -27.32 -3.29 0.07
N MET A 643 -26.73 -2.27 0.71
CA MET A 643 -25.69 -1.45 0.08
C MET A 643 -24.24 -1.93 0.27
N ALA A 644 -24.00 -3.12 0.81
CA ALA A 644 -22.66 -3.73 0.81
C ALA A 644 -22.13 -4.08 -0.60
N HIS A 645 -23.00 -4.03 -1.63
CA HIS A 645 -22.70 -4.45 -3.01
C HIS A 645 -23.22 -3.49 -4.08
N ALA A 646 -23.50 -2.23 -3.74
CA ALA A 646 -23.82 -1.20 -4.75
C ALA A 646 -22.53 -0.72 -5.46
N PRO A 647 -22.56 -0.40 -6.77
CA PRO A 647 -21.40 0.16 -7.45
C PRO A 647 -20.94 1.47 -6.78
N PRO A 648 -19.63 1.68 -6.54
CA PRO A 648 -19.15 2.88 -5.87
C PRO A 648 -19.33 4.07 -6.82
N GLY A 649 -20.12 5.08 -6.40
CA GLY A 649 -20.64 6.09 -7.33
C GLY A 649 -21.33 7.30 -6.67
N HIS A 650 -22.63 7.18 -6.40
CA HIS A 650 -23.55 8.33 -6.52
C HIS A 650 -24.52 8.57 -5.35
N HIS A 651 -24.27 8.01 -4.16
CA HIS A 651 -25.29 7.92 -3.10
C HIS A 651 -24.77 8.40 -1.73
N SER A 652 -25.54 9.28 -1.08
CA SER A 652 -25.35 9.66 0.33
C SER A 652 -26.44 9.01 1.20
N VAL A 653 -26.08 8.55 2.39
CA VAL A 653 -27.03 7.92 3.34
C VAL A 653 -27.40 8.92 4.42
N MET A 654 -28.68 9.02 4.74
CA MET A 654 -29.16 9.83 5.88
C MET A 654 -29.80 8.90 6.91
N GLY A 655 -29.29 8.93 8.14
CA GLY A 655 -29.78 8.11 9.25
C GLY A 655 -30.93 8.80 9.99
N ARG A 656 -31.80 8.03 10.63
CA ARG A 656 -32.69 8.56 11.68
C ARG A 656 -31.95 8.66 13.01
N PRO A 657 -32.29 9.63 13.88
CA PRO A 657 -31.74 9.68 15.22
C PRO A 657 -32.25 8.48 16.03
N SER A 658 -31.37 7.84 16.79
CA SER A 658 -31.78 6.84 17.78
C SER A 658 -32.46 7.55 18.96
N ALA A 659 -33.54 6.96 19.48
CA ALA A 659 -34.18 7.48 20.70
C ALA A 659 -33.17 7.40 21.87
N GLY A 660 -32.88 8.55 22.50
CA GLY A 660 -31.81 8.69 23.50
C GLY A 660 -30.39 8.92 22.93
N GLY A 661 -30.26 9.05 21.61
CA GLY A 661 -29.03 9.47 20.93
C GLY A 661 -28.97 10.97 20.63
N LEU A 662 -27.87 11.41 20.03
CA LEU A 662 -27.59 12.82 19.74
C LEU A 662 -28.49 13.37 18.63
N ASN A 663 -28.88 14.64 18.75
CA ASN A 663 -29.93 15.27 17.95
C ASN A 663 -29.57 15.63 16.49
N PHE A 664 -28.42 15.16 15.96
CA PHE A 664 -27.96 15.42 14.59
C PHE A 664 -27.43 14.12 13.94
N PRO A 665 -28.25 13.39 13.15
CA PRO A 665 -27.94 12.03 12.69
C PRO A 665 -27.57 11.93 11.20
N GLU A 666 -26.69 12.78 10.69
CA GLU A 666 -26.20 12.69 9.31
C GLU A 666 -24.91 11.85 9.21
N TYR A 667 -25.09 10.53 9.21
CA TYR A 667 -24.04 9.56 8.85
C TYR A 667 -23.77 9.57 7.34
N VAL A 668 -23.17 10.65 6.85
CA VAL A 668 -22.78 10.75 5.45
C VAL A 668 -21.58 9.84 5.16
N VAL A 669 -21.83 8.75 4.43
CA VAL A 669 -20.78 8.07 3.67
C VAL A 669 -20.55 8.86 2.37
N TYR A 670 -19.33 9.37 2.18
CA TYR A 670 -18.91 10.08 0.97
C TYR A 670 -17.60 9.48 0.43
N ARG A 671 -17.39 9.56 -0.89
CA ARG A 671 -16.09 9.27 -1.53
C ARG A 671 -15.11 10.41 -1.24
N GLY A 672 -13.81 10.12 -1.24
CA GLY A 672 -12.80 11.08 -0.79
C GLY A 672 -12.87 12.45 -1.48
N GLU A 673 -13.02 12.47 -2.80
CA GLU A 673 -13.05 13.72 -3.59
C GLU A 673 -14.35 14.54 -3.42
N GLN A 674 -15.36 14.02 -2.70
CA GLN A 674 -16.55 14.78 -2.30
C GLN A 674 -16.31 15.66 -1.07
N ALA A 675 -15.10 15.67 -0.49
CA ALA A 675 -14.76 16.46 0.68
C ALA A 675 -13.43 17.22 0.53
N TYR A 676 -13.43 18.49 0.91
CA TYR A 676 -12.25 19.35 1.04
C TYR A 676 -12.01 19.66 2.53
N PRO A 677 -10.82 19.42 3.08
CA PRO A 677 -10.49 19.88 4.43
C PRO A 677 -10.35 21.41 4.38
N GLU A 678 -11.30 22.15 4.97
CA GLU A 678 -11.32 23.63 4.92
C GLU A 678 -10.56 24.23 6.10
N TYR A 679 -10.73 23.67 7.31
CA TYR A 679 -10.02 24.11 8.51
C TYR A 679 -9.41 22.93 9.28
N LEU A 680 -8.19 23.14 9.77
CA LEU A 680 -7.52 22.31 10.78
C LEU A 680 -7.64 23.00 12.14
N ILE A 681 -8.32 22.35 13.08
CA ILE A 681 -8.59 22.88 14.42
C ILE A 681 -7.73 22.11 15.43
N THR A 682 -6.96 22.85 16.22
CA THR A 682 -6.15 22.34 17.33
C THR A 682 -6.82 22.76 18.64
N TYR A 683 -7.09 21.81 19.53
CA TYR A 683 -7.90 22.07 20.73
C TYR A 683 -7.54 21.14 21.90
N GLN A 684 -7.99 21.50 23.09
CA GLN A 684 -8.06 20.64 24.28
C GLN A 684 -9.52 20.55 24.76
N ILE A 685 -9.80 19.59 25.62
CA ILE A 685 -11.06 19.49 26.36
C ILE A 685 -10.72 19.90 27.80
N VAL A 686 -11.36 20.94 28.30
CA VAL A 686 -11.07 21.50 29.62
C VAL A 686 -12.23 21.30 30.58
N LYS A 687 -11.90 21.23 31.87
CA LYS A 687 -12.91 21.38 32.93
C LYS A 687 -13.45 22.81 32.84
N PRO A 688 -14.74 23.05 33.14
CA PRO A 688 -15.16 24.41 33.50
C PRO A 688 -14.31 24.84 34.70
N GLU A 689 -13.73 26.04 34.62
CA GLU A 689 -12.90 26.56 35.71
C GLU A 689 -13.73 26.61 37.00
N GLU A 690 -13.20 26.08 38.10
CA GLU A 690 -13.70 26.45 39.42
C GLU A 690 -13.42 27.95 39.53
N THR A 691 -14.48 28.77 39.49
CA THR A 691 -14.33 30.23 39.57
C THR A 691 -13.54 30.57 40.81
N VAL A 692 -12.31 31.06 40.60
CA VAL A 692 -11.47 31.62 41.65
C VAL A 692 -12.17 32.90 42.11
N ALA A 693 -13.09 32.73 43.06
CA ALA A 693 -13.63 33.84 43.82
C ALA A 693 -12.44 34.52 44.49
N SER A 694 -12.22 35.77 44.13
CA SER A 694 -11.24 36.64 44.74
C SER A 694 -11.39 36.57 46.26
N CYS A 695 -10.29 36.30 46.96
CA CYS A 695 -10.23 36.51 48.40
C CYS A 695 -10.24 38.02 48.69
N ASP A 696 -11.42 38.62 48.61
CA ASP A 696 -11.71 39.85 49.34
C ASP A 696 -12.21 39.50 50.74
N ALA A 697 -11.82 40.35 51.69
CA ALA A 697 -11.90 40.07 53.12
C ALA A 697 -13.28 40.43 53.72
N GLU A 698 -13.34 40.27 55.04
CA GLU A 698 -14.48 40.58 55.93
C GLU A 698 -15.63 39.54 55.87
N GLY A 699 -16.08 38.93 56.97
CA GLY A 699 -15.73 39.14 58.37
C GLY A 699 -16.96 39.41 59.24
N ARG A 700 -17.85 38.41 59.39
CA ARG A 700 -18.81 38.26 60.50
C ARG A 700 -19.48 36.88 60.49
#